data_AF-A0AA36IPK0-F1
#
_entry.id   AF-A0AA36IPK0-F1
#
_cell.length_a   1.000
_cell.length_b   1.000
_cell.length_c   1.000
_cell.angle_alpha   90.00
_cell.angle_beta   90.00
_cell.angle_gamma   90.00
#
_symmetry.space_group_name_H-M   'P 1'
#
loop_
_entity.id
_entity.type
_entity.pdbx_description
1 polymer ?
#
loop_
_entity_poly.entity_id
_entity_poly.type
_entity_poly.pdbx_seq_one_letter_code
_entity_poly.pdbx_strand_id
1 'polypeptide(L)'
;MHVKARSNRQAKPFVADIRQPSEESDVGGKGRRLYELTAMGASVPNGFTVTAAAFSDFLQATQLHDAIGDRLARVDVSDEAAIRAGSADIVAMIADASLPGHLAQLICDAYDALCFQSGTLRLKVAVRSSAIGEDAKDASFAGQFETYLGVAGHEALLNHVKKVWASLFNERAILYRLKKGLRHDAPMAVVVLELADARSAGVAFSVDPLTGKRDRITIEGNWGFGESVVQGVVTPDRAAVDKADLRILDYVTADKTIVSVFDPQTRLVVEEPAPARFRKARVLGDHEVDTIARAVRDVEKQMGEPVDVEWVIPRHWRPGEPPVLVQVRPVTTLEAEAPAPAWNNLDYATKYGAGSAGAVLASRLSEDPRSTVCLIEAGPKDTHPFIAMPLGLIWLAKNTRHNWLYASAPQEGLGGRSVSIPRGRVLGGSSAINGMIYIRGQREDYDRWAEAGCTGWDYESVLPYFIKSENNRAPDLNGVHHGKSGPLSVTDLADPNPMDTVFIEAAGQLQFRPNRDFNGAGQEGVGIYQVTQDGGRRHSTAHAFLEPARGRANLRVVTSSQVAALEWSNDRVAGVRVRDGDGNERAIGADREVILSAGAIGSPEILMRSGIGPGADLTAAGIAVKHDLPGVGANLHDHVDCLVICKSRSRTPYGLSAGAAPKLFYEGLRYLAARRGMLASNMVEAGGFVRSQPDVERPDIQFHFIPGRKSHRGRMLEYGHGVSLHTGVLRPKSRGAVTLNAADPSARPVIDLGLLREEDDMQLLMRGVKIARDILRQQPFAPHGLSEILPGDGVTNDAELTAFIREHARSVYHPVGTCAMGTGPRAVVDPRLKVRGVEGLRIVDASIMPEIVSGNTNAPTIMIAEKAADMIRQDAATRH
;
A
#
# COMPACT_ATOMS: atom_id res chain seq x y z
N MET A 1 12.73 -26.07 -55.38
CA MET A 1 12.80 -27.26 -54.50
C MET A 1 13.97 -27.06 -53.54
N HIS A 2 13.71 -26.56 -52.34
CA HIS A 2 14.73 -26.43 -51.30
C HIS A 2 14.42 -27.39 -50.15
N VAL A 3 15.31 -28.36 -50.00
CA VAL A 3 15.35 -29.37 -48.95
C VAL A 3 15.61 -28.68 -47.62
N LYS A 4 14.66 -28.74 -46.68
CA LYS A 4 14.88 -28.37 -45.29
C LYS A 4 15.78 -29.43 -44.63
N ALA A 5 16.98 -29.00 -44.24
CA ALA A 5 17.85 -29.76 -43.36
C ALA A 5 17.11 -30.04 -42.03
N ARG A 6 16.89 -31.32 -41.72
CA ARG A 6 16.54 -31.77 -40.38
C ARG A 6 17.79 -31.71 -39.52
N SER A 7 17.84 -30.80 -38.55
CA SER A 7 18.84 -30.87 -37.48
C SER A 7 18.58 -32.11 -36.64
N ASN A 8 19.57 -32.99 -36.51
CA ASN A 8 19.63 -34.05 -35.52
C ASN A 8 19.39 -33.46 -34.11
N ARG A 9 18.24 -33.74 -33.49
CA ARG A 9 18.08 -33.56 -32.03
C ARG A 9 18.68 -34.79 -31.35
N GLN A 10 19.80 -34.62 -30.64
CA GLN A 10 20.28 -35.61 -29.68
C GLN A 10 19.15 -35.97 -28.70
N ALA A 11 19.05 -37.25 -28.32
CA ALA A 11 18.11 -37.69 -27.29
C ALA A 11 18.43 -36.94 -25.98
N LYS A 12 17.42 -36.32 -25.37
CA LYS A 12 17.59 -35.53 -24.14
C LYS A 12 17.88 -36.46 -22.96
N PRO A 13 18.89 -36.19 -22.13
CA PRO A 13 19.22 -37.06 -21.00
C PRO A 13 18.17 -36.96 -19.89
N PHE A 14 17.95 -38.05 -19.14
CA PHE A 14 17.04 -38.09 -17.99
C PHE A 14 17.64 -37.49 -16.71
N VAL A 15 18.96 -37.42 -16.64
CA VAL A 15 19.70 -36.74 -15.58
C VAL A 15 20.76 -35.85 -16.21
N ALA A 16 20.89 -34.62 -15.71
CA ALA A 16 21.88 -33.64 -16.17
C ALA A 16 22.67 -33.08 -14.99
N ASP A 17 23.99 -33.01 -15.11
CA ASP A 17 24.85 -32.35 -14.12
C ASP A 17 24.60 -30.84 -14.15
N ILE A 18 24.43 -30.20 -12.99
CA ILE A 18 24.16 -28.75 -12.91
C ILE A 18 25.34 -27.90 -13.41
N ARG A 19 26.54 -28.48 -13.58
CA ARG A 19 27.72 -27.80 -14.11
C ARG A 19 27.84 -27.89 -15.62
N GLN A 20 27.00 -28.70 -16.27
CA GLN A 20 27.03 -28.88 -17.72
C GLN A 20 25.99 -27.97 -18.40
N PRO A 21 26.30 -27.45 -19.60
CA PRO A 21 25.36 -26.64 -20.36
C PRO A 21 24.06 -27.41 -20.60
N SER A 22 22.95 -26.86 -20.10
CA SER A 22 21.61 -27.44 -20.24
C SER A 22 20.60 -26.35 -20.59
N GLU A 23 19.60 -26.70 -21.40
CA GLU A 23 18.51 -25.79 -21.77
C GLU A 23 17.46 -25.71 -20.67
N GLU A 24 16.84 -24.54 -20.47
CA GLU A 24 15.75 -24.38 -19.49
C GLU A 24 14.59 -25.36 -19.74
N SER A 25 14.34 -25.71 -21.01
CA SER A 25 13.32 -26.70 -21.38
C SER A 25 13.57 -28.11 -20.85
N ASP A 26 14.78 -28.38 -20.36
CA ASP A 26 15.21 -29.70 -19.89
C ASP A 26 15.38 -29.73 -18.36
N VAL A 27 15.99 -28.69 -17.79
CA VAL A 27 16.32 -28.64 -16.36
C VAL A 27 15.47 -27.66 -15.55
N GLY A 28 14.54 -26.94 -16.20
CA GLY A 28 13.72 -25.89 -15.59
C GLY A 28 14.52 -24.64 -15.24
N GLY A 29 13.82 -23.61 -14.75
CA GLY A 29 14.40 -22.29 -14.44
C GLY A 29 15.57 -22.36 -13.46
N LYS A 30 15.34 -22.93 -12.27
CA LYS A 30 16.38 -23.04 -11.23
C LYS A 30 17.58 -23.86 -11.67
N GLY A 31 17.36 -25.01 -12.33
CA GLY A 31 18.43 -25.84 -12.85
C GLY A 31 19.32 -25.09 -13.84
N ARG A 32 18.70 -24.32 -14.75
CA ARG A 32 19.41 -23.47 -15.70
C ARG A 32 20.21 -22.37 -15.01
N ARG A 33 19.63 -21.70 -14.02
CA ARG A 33 20.28 -20.61 -13.28
C ARG A 33 21.46 -21.09 -12.43
N LEU A 34 21.41 -22.30 -11.87
CA LEU A 34 22.53 -22.90 -11.13
C LEU A 34 23.73 -23.21 -12.03
N TYR A 35 23.48 -23.64 -13.27
CA TYR A 35 24.52 -23.75 -14.29
C TYR A 35 25.16 -22.40 -14.60
N GLU A 36 24.36 -21.35 -14.80
CA GLU A 36 24.86 -20.00 -15.08
C GLU A 36 25.73 -19.46 -13.93
N LEU A 37 25.32 -19.69 -12.68
CA LEU A 37 26.12 -19.36 -11.49
C LEU A 37 27.45 -20.15 -11.44
N THR A 38 27.42 -21.44 -11.77
CA THR A 38 28.66 -22.25 -11.82
C THR A 38 29.60 -21.77 -12.92
N ALA A 39 29.06 -21.48 -14.11
CA ALA A 39 29.83 -21.03 -15.27
C ALA A 39 30.52 -19.68 -15.04
N MET A 40 29.97 -18.85 -14.15
CA MET A 40 30.59 -17.58 -13.73
C MET A 40 31.57 -17.71 -12.56
N GLY A 41 31.81 -18.92 -12.05
CA GLY A 41 32.72 -19.16 -10.93
C GLY A 41 32.14 -18.79 -9.57
N ALA A 42 30.82 -18.65 -9.44
CA ALA A 42 30.18 -18.50 -8.14
C ALA A 42 30.30 -19.80 -7.33
N SER A 43 30.31 -19.68 -6.00
CA SER A 43 30.30 -20.84 -5.11
C SER A 43 28.91 -21.45 -5.09
N VAL A 44 28.73 -22.58 -5.78
CA VAL A 44 27.47 -23.34 -5.88
C VAL A 44 27.73 -24.78 -5.41
N PRO A 45 26.82 -25.41 -4.63
CA PRO A 45 26.97 -26.81 -4.23
C PRO A 45 27.07 -27.74 -5.44
N ASN A 46 27.65 -28.93 -5.27
CA ASN A 46 27.55 -29.99 -6.29
C ASN A 46 26.10 -30.45 -6.42
N GLY A 47 25.72 -30.97 -7.59
CA GLY A 47 24.37 -31.52 -7.76
C GLY A 47 24.05 -31.95 -9.19
N PHE A 48 22.83 -32.43 -9.37
CA PHE A 48 22.30 -32.84 -10.67
C PHE A 48 20.80 -32.49 -10.75
N THR A 49 20.27 -32.51 -11.96
CA THR A 49 18.85 -32.30 -12.24
C THR A 49 18.26 -33.56 -12.84
N VAL A 50 17.16 -34.05 -12.26
CA VAL A 50 16.26 -35.02 -12.88
C VAL A 50 15.39 -34.24 -13.86
N THR A 51 15.54 -34.51 -15.15
CA THR A 51 15.06 -33.61 -16.21
C THR A 51 13.55 -33.70 -16.44
N ALA A 52 12.99 -32.71 -17.14
CA ALA A 52 11.61 -32.73 -17.62
C ALA A 52 11.29 -33.96 -18.50
N ALA A 53 12.30 -34.49 -19.20
CA ALA A 53 12.17 -35.73 -19.97
C ALA A 53 11.96 -36.95 -19.05
N ALA A 54 12.62 -37.00 -17.90
CA ALA A 54 12.44 -38.07 -16.92
C ALA A 54 11.03 -38.05 -16.30
N PHE A 55 10.48 -36.85 -16.04
CA PHE A 55 9.10 -36.72 -15.60
C PHE A 55 8.09 -37.20 -16.66
N SER A 56 8.33 -36.82 -17.93
CA SER A 56 7.48 -37.24 -19.04
C SER A 56 7.51 -38.75 -19.25
N ASP A 57 8.72 -39.35 -19.18
CA ASP A 57 8.92 -40.79 -19.26
C ASP A 57 8.26 -41.53 -18.08
N PHE A 58 8.35 -40.98 -16.86
CA PHE A 58 7.64 -41.51 -15.70
C PHE A 58 6.12 -41.55 -15.93
N LEU A 59 5.52 -40.43 -16.37
CA LEU A 59 4.07 -40.37 -16.63
C LEU A 59 3.64 -41.34 -17.74
N GLN A 60 4.47 -41.52 -18.76
CA GLN A 60 4.20 -42.43 -19.88
C GLN A 60 4.32 -43.90 -19.46
N ALA A 61 5.42 -44.27 -18.81
CA ALA A 61 5.70 -45.63 -18.36
C ALA A 61 4.70 -46.13 -17.31
N THR A 62 4.14 -45.22 -16.51
CA THR A 62 3.12 -45.51 -15.49
C THR A 62 1.68 -45.36 -15.98
N GLN A 63 1.48 -44.95 -17.25
CA GLN A 63 0.17 -44.64 -17.83
C GLN A 63 -0.62 -43.56 -17.06
N LEU A 64 0.06 -42.74 -16.27
CA LEU A 64 -0.55 -41.68 -15.46
C LEU A 64 -0.91 -40.45 -16.28
N HIS A 65 -0.28 -40.24 -17.44
CA HIS A 65 -0.52 -39.04 -18.26
C HIS A 65 -2.01 -38.83 -18.58
N ASP A 66 -2.65 -39.85 -19.15
CA ASP A 66 -4.06 -39.79 -19.53
C ASP A 66 -4.98 -39.77 -18.30
N ALA A 67 -4.65 -40.57 -17.28
CA ALA A 67 -5.42 -40.64 -16.03
C ALA A 67 -5.48 -39.29 -15.28
N ILE A 68 -4.36 -38.57 -15.24
CA ILE A 68 -4.27 -37.23 -14.65
C ILE A 68 -5.05 -36.23 -15.50
N GLY A 69 -4.92 -36.29 -16.83
CA GLY A 69 -5.68 -35.44 -17.76
C GLY A 69 -7.19 -35.59 -17.59
N ASP A 70 -7.67 -36.84 -17.53
CA ASP A 70 -9.08 -37.16 -17.29
C ASP A 70 -9.57 -36.67 -15.93
N ARG A 71 -8.75 -36.81 -14.87
CA ARG A 71 -9.12 -36.34 -13.53
C ARG A 71 -9.26 -34.82 -13.52
N LEU A 72 -8.29 -34.11 -14.10
CA LEU A 72 -8.31 -32.64 -14.20
C LEU A 72 -9.48 -32.12 -15.04
N ALA A 73 -9.84 -32.82 -16.12
CA ALA A 73 -10.98 -32.44 -16.96
C ALA A 73 -12.34 -32.54 -16.25
N ARG A 74 -12.44 -33.38 -15.20
CA ARG A 74 -13.65 -33.59 -14.39
C ARG A 74 -13.71 -32.72 -13.14
N VAL A 75 -12.63 -32.02 -12.81
CA VAL A 75 -12.62 -31.10 -11.67
C VAL A 75 -13.50 -29.89 -12.01
N ASP A 76 -14.59 -29.72 -11.27
CA ASP A 76 -15.38 -28.50 -11.35
C ASP A 76 -14.56 -27.34 -10.78
N VAL A 77 -14.14 -26.45 -11.66
CA VAL A 77 -13.27 -25.31 -11.36
C VAL A 77 -13.98 -24.23 -10.51
N SER A 78 -15.30 -24.34 -10.35
CA SER A 78 -16.12 -23.47 -9.51
C SER A 78 -16.39 -24.03 -8.09
N ASP A 79 -15.99 -25.28 -7.84
CA ASP A 79 -16.15 -25.97 -6.55
C ASP A 79 -14.78 -26.28 -5.90
N GLU A 80 -14.47 -25.56 -4.82
CA GLU A 80 -13.21 -25.75 -4.07
C GLU A 80 -13.09 -27.16 -3.46
N ALA A 81 -14.19 -27.82 -3.11
CA ALA A 81 -14.14 -29.18 -2.59
C ALA A 81 -13.77 -30.20 -3.69
N ALA A 82 -14.29 -30.00 -4.91
CA ALA A 82 -13.95 -30.82 -6.07
C ALA A 82 -12.47 -30.66 -6.48
N ILE A 83 -11.94 -29.43 -6.41
CA ILE A 83 -10.52 -29.15 -6.70
C ILE A 83 -9.61 -29.80 -5.66
N ARG A 84 -9.95 -29.71 -4.37
CA ARG A 84 -9.19 -30.37 -3.30
C ARG A 84 -9.19 -31.88 -3.45
N ALA A 85 -10.36 -32.48 -3.71
CA ALA A 85 -10.47 -33.91 -3.94
C ALA A 85 -9.66 -34.36 -5.17
N GLY A 86 -9.82 -33.67 -6.30
CA GLY A 86 -9.08 -33.98 -7.53
C GLY A 86 -7.56 -33.82 -7.37
N SER A 87 -7.10 -32.80 -6.63
CA SER A 87 -5.69 -32.62 -6.28
C SER A 87 -5.17 -33.77 -5.42
N ALA A 88 -5.88 -34.12 -4.34
CA ALA A 88 -5.50 -35.21 -3.45
C ALA A 88 -5.41 -36.56 -4.20
N ASP A 89 -6.36 -36.82 -5.10
CA ASP A 89 -6.36 -38.03 -5.93
C ASP A 89 -5.13 -38.09 -6.85
N ILE A 90 -4.81 -37.01 -7.56
CA ILE A 90 -3.66 -36.96 -8.47
C ILE A 90 -2.33 -37.10 -7.72
N VAL A 91 -2.22 -36.43 -6.56
CA VAL A 91 -1.03 -36.53 -5.70
C VAL A 91 -0.84 -37.97 -5.21
N ALA A 92 -1.92 -38.66 -4.82
CA ALA A 92 -1.88 -40.06 -4.43
C ALA A 92 -1.46 -40.97 -5.60
N MET A 93 -2.01 -40.76 -6.80
CA MET A 93 -1.63 -41.52 -8.01
C MET A 93 -0.13 -41.48 -8.29
N ILE A 94 0.49 -40.29 -8.19
CA ILE A 94 1.93 -40.12 -8.41
C ILE A 94 2.75 -40.73 -7.26
N ALA A 95 2.29 -40.57 -6.01
CA ALA A 95 2.96 -41.12 -4.84
C ALA A 95 3.00 -42.65 -4.86
N ASP A 96 1.88 -43.29 -5.23
CA ASP A 96 1.70 -44.74 -5.23
C ASP A 96 2.33 -45.43 -6.45
N ALA A 97 2.56 -44.68 -7.55
CA ALA A 97 3.20 -45.23 -8.74
C ALA A 97 4.66 -45.62 -8.49
N SER A 98 5.03 -46.79 -9.02
CA SER A 98 6.40 -47.29 -8.99
C SER A 98 7.25 -46.55 -10.01
N LEU A 99 8.42 -46.08 -9.58
CA LEU A 99 9.36 -45.41 -10.49
C LEU A 99 9.95 -46.46 -11.46
N PRO A 100 9.94 -46.21 -12.79
CA PRO A 100 10.54 -47.13 -13.76
C PRO A 100 11.99 -47.46 -13.41
N GLY A 101 12.37 -48.74 -13.54
CA GLY A 101 13.68 -49.24 -13.08
C GLY A 101 14.87 -48.52 -13.71
N HIS A 102 14.79 -48.13 -14.98
CA HIS A 102 15.84 -47.36 -15.65
C HIS A 102 15.96 -45.93 -15.11
N LEU A 103 14.85 -45.25 -14.81
CA LEU A 103 14.89 -43.92 -14.17
C LEU A 103 15.43 -43.99 -12.75
N ALA A 104 14.99 -44.99 -11.98
CA ALA A 104 15.48 -45.23 -10.63
C ALA A 104 17.00 -45.43 -10.63
N GLN A 105 17.51 -46.28 -11.53
CA GLN A 105 18.94 -46.55 -11.65
C GLN A 105 19.72 -45.27 -12.01
N LEU A 106 19.28 -44.50 -13.00
CA LEU A 106 19.97 -43.27 -13.41
C LEU A 106 20.02 -42.21 -12.30
N ILE A 107 18.94 -42.06 -11.53
CA ILE A 107 18.91 -41.13 -10.39
C ILE A 107 19.83 -41.61 -9.27
N CYS A 108 19.84 -42.91 -8.98
CA CYS A 108 20.73 -43.51 -7.99
C CYS A 108 22.21 -43.38 -8.41
N ASP A 109 22.54 -43.66 -9.67
CA ASP A 109 23.90 -43.53 -10.20
C ASP A 109 24.40 -42.09 -10.11
N ALA A 110 23.54 -41.11 -10.43
CA ALA A 110 23.88 -39.69 -10.30
C ALA A 110 24.07 -39.27 -8.84
N TYR A 111 23.27 -39.83 -7.92
CA TYR A 111 23.43 -39.62 -6.49
C TYR A 111 24.69 -40.28 -5.92
N ASP A 112 25.07 -41.46 -6.40
CA ASP A 112 26.30 -42.14 -6.02
C ASP A 112 27.53 -41.39 -6.55
N ALA A 113 27.47 -40.89 -7.78
CA ALA A 113 28.48 -40.01 -8.34
C ALA A 113 28.63 -38.73 -7.50
N LEU A 114 27.53 -38.12 -7.09
CA LEU A 114 27.52 -36.94 -6.22
C LEU A 114 28.12 -37.27 -4.82
N CYS A 115 27.73 -38.39 -4.22
CA CYS A 115 28.29 -38.89 -2.96
C CYS A 115 29.81 -39.09 -3.06
N PHE A 116 30.29 -39.70 -4.15
CA PHE A 116 31.70 -39.90 -4.42
C PHE A 116 32.46 -38.57 -4.56
N GLN A 117 31.91 -37.60 -5.29
CA GLN A 117 32.50 -36.27 -5.45
C GLN A 117 32.60 -35.51 -4.12
N SER A 118 31.59 -35.64 -3.25
CA SER A 118 31.57 -35.00 -1.92
C SER A 118 32.31 -35.81 -0.84
N GLY A 119 32.89 -36.96 -1.17
CA GLY A 119 33.70 -37.77 -0.24
C GLY A 119 32.91 -38.46 0.87
N THR A 120 31.62 -38.73 0.68
CA THR A 120 30.75 -39.41 1.67
C THR A 120 29.92 -40.49 1.00
N LEU A 121 29.70 -41.61 1.68
CA LEU A 121 28.85 -42.70 1.16
C LEU A 121 27.36 -42.40 1.27
N ARG A 122 26.98 -41.34 2.00
CA ARG A 122 25.59 -40.96 2.22
C ARG A 122 25.45 -39.46 2.39
N LEU A 123 25.47 -38.74 1.28
CA LEU A 123 25.34 -37.29 1.26
C LEU A 123 23.92 -36.84 1.61
N LYS A 124 23.80 -35.76 2.39
CA LYS A 124 22.50 -35.09 2.58
C LYS A 124 22.29 -34.13 1.41
N VAL A 125 21.14 -34.22 0.77
CA VAL A 125 20.79 -33.39 -0.38
C VAL A 125 19.52 -32.59 -0.14
N ALA A 126 19.41 -31.45 -0.82
CA ALA A 126 18.18 -30.70 -1.03
C ALA A 126 17.53 -31.18 -2.33
N VAL A 127 16.26 -31.57 -2.26
CA VAL A 127 15.45 -32.00 -3.42
C VAL A 127 14.42 -30.92 -3.69
N ARG A 128 14.59 -30.19 -4.79
CA ARG A 128 13.88 -28.94 -5.10
C ARG A 128 13.16 -29.03 -6.44
N SER A 129 11.96 -28.45 -6.52
CA SER A 129 11.25 -28.21 -7.78
C SER A 129 12.01 -27.26 -8.70
N SER A 130 11.98 -27.52 -10.00
CA SER A 130 12.47 -26.64 -11.06
C SER A 130 11.54 -26.78 -12.27
N ALA A 131 10.37 -26.14 -12.21
CA ALA A 131 9.39 -26.20 -13.28
C ALA A 131 9.83 -25.35 -14.48
N ILE A 132 9.43 -25.76 -15.68
CA ILE A 132 9.63 -24.92 -16.87
C ILE A 132 8.73 -23.69 -16.75
N GLY A 133 9.33 -22.50 -16.82
CA GLY A 133 8.62 -21.24 -16.61
C GLY A 133 8.31 -20.90 -15.14
N GLU A 134 8.91 -21.60 -14.17
CA GLU A 134 8.80 -21.26 -12.73
C GLU A 134 9.24 -19.81 -12.43
N ASP A 135 10.22 -19.32 -13.19
CA ASP A 135 10.86 -18.00 -13.06
C ASP A 135 10.42 -17.01 -14.17
N ALA A 136 9.34 -17.30 -14.91
CA ALA A 136 8.87 -16.45 -16.01
C ALA A 136 8.21 -15.15 -15.50
N LYS A 137 8.46 -14.02 -16.18
CA LYS A 137 7.95 -12.68 -15.84
C LYS A 137 6.41 -12.61 -15.74
N ASP A 138 5.70 -13.43 -16.52
CA ASP A 138 4.23 -13.46 -16.58
C ASP A 138 3.59 -14.59 -15.74
N ALA A 139 4.40 -15.47 -15.13
CA ALA A 139 3.91 -16.57 -14.32
C ALA A 139 4.87 -16.95 -13.19
N SER A 140 4.79 -16.26 -12.04
CA SER A 140 5.54 -16.70 -10.86
C SER A 140 4.80 -17.84 -10.16
N PHE A 141 5.34 -19.06 -10.23
CA PHE A 141 4.89 -20.20 -9.42
C PHE A 141 5.55 -20.22 -8.02
N ALA A 142 6.13 -19.10 -7.60
CA ALA A 142 6.89 -18.97 -6.36
C ALA A 142 6.11 -19.46 -5.12
N GLY A 143 6.71 -20.39 -4.37
CA GLY A 143 6.14 -20.95 -3.14
C GLY A 143 4.96 -21.92 -3.34
N GLN A 144 4.71 -22.38 -4.57
CA GLN A 144 3.62 -23.31 -4.89
C GLN A 144 4.04 -24.78 -4.88
N PHE A 145 5.34 -25.07 -4.95
CA PHE A 145 5.90 -26.41 -5.06
C PHE A 145 6.75 -26.76 -3.84
N GLU A 146 6.84 -28.06 -3.55
CA GLU A 146 7.52 -28.57 -2.36
C GLU A 146 9.06 -28.52 -2.52
N THR A 147 9.75 -28.34 -1.41
CA THR A 147 11.22 -28.48 -1.28
C THR A 147 11.51 -29.30 -0.03
N TYR A 148 12.44 -30.25 -0.13
CA TYR A 148 12.84 -31.11 0.98
C TYR A 148 14.34 -30.99 1.22
N LEU A 149 14.74 -30.63 2.44
CA LEU A 149 16.13 -30.47 2.83
C LEU A 149 16.56 -31.62 3.76
N GLY A 150 17.72 -32.21 3.50
CA GLY A 150 18.31 -33.24 4.36
C GLY A 150 18.08 -34.68 3.91
N VAL A 151 17.52 -34.87 2.71
CA VAL A 151 17.23 -36.19 2.14
C VAL A 151 18.54 -36.96 1.94
N ALA A 152 18.59 -38.24 2.33
CA ALA A 152 19.82 -39.02 2.23
C ALA A 152 19.57 -40.53 2.01
N GLY A 153 20.21 -41.07 0.99
CA GLY A 153 20.09 -42.47 0.54
C GLY A 153 19.10 -42.63 -0.60
N HIS A 154 19.29 -43.69 -1.40
CA HIS A 154 18.53 -43.94 -2.64
C HIS A 154 17.02 -43.92 -2.46
N GLU A 155 16.50 -44.75 -1.56
CA GLU A 155 15.04 -44.88 -1.35
C GLU A 155 14.40 -43.54 -0.98
N ALA A 156 15.02 -42.80 -0.06
CA ALA A 156 14.54 -41.49 0.35
C ALA A 156 14.60 -40.50 -0.81
N LEU A 157 15.67 -40.50 -1.60
CA LEU A 157 15.79 -39.62 -2.77
C LEU A 157 14.70 -39.88 -3.80
N LEU A 158 14.52 -41.14 -4.22
CA LEU A 158 13.52 -41.50 -5.23
C LEU A 158 12.11 -41.12 -4.77
N ASN A 159 11.78 -41.34 -3.49
CA ASN A 159 10.50 -40.95 -2.91
C ASN A 159 10.30 -39.43 -2.91
N HIS A 160 11.31 -38.64 -2.57
CA HIS A 160 11.19 -37.18 -2.56
C HIS A 160 11.18 -36.57 -3.97
N VAL A 161 11.84 -37.19 -4.95
CA VAL A 161 11.70 -36.81 -6.38
C VAL A 161 10.23 -36.95 -6.81
N LYS A 162 9.57 -38.08 -6.48
CA LYS A 162 8.14 -38.26 -6.76
C LYS A 162 7.26 -37.24 -6.04
N LYS A 163 7.54 -36.93 -4.76
CA LYS A 163 6.80 -35.90 -4.01
C LYS A 163 6.93 -34.52 -4.64
N VAL A 164 8.12 -34.15 -5.11
CA VAL A 164 8.33 -32.88 -5.82
C VAL A 164 7.55 -32.87 -7.15
N TRP A 165 7.57 -33.96 -7.92
CA TRP A 165 6.72 -34.07 -9.12
C TRP A 165 5.22 -33.98 -8.79
N ALA A 166 4.76 -34.65 -7.73
CA ALA A 166 3.37 -34.60 -7.28
C ALA A 166 2.95 -33.18 -6.89
N SER A 167 3.87 -32.39 -6.33
CA SER A 167 3.59 -31.00 -5.96
C SER A 167 3.15 -30.11 -7.12
N LEU A 168 3.47 -30.51 -8.37
CA LEU A 168 2.94 -29.87 -9.57
C LEU A 168 1.40 -29.82 -9.53
N PHE A 169 0.74 -30.80 -8.90
CA PHE A 169 -0.71 -30.99 -8.85
C PHE A 169 -1.32 -30.69 -7.47
N ASN A 170 -0.61 -29.97 -6.60
CA ASN A 170 -1.21 -29.48 -5.36
C ASN A 170 -2.34 -28.45 -5.64
N GLU A 171 -3.29 -28.32 -4.72
CA GLU A 171 -4.49 -27.48 -4.83
C GLU A 171 -4.17 -26.06 -5.34
N ARG A 172 -3.12 -25.44 -4.77
CA ARG A 172 -2.64 -24.09 -5.14
C ARG A 172 -2.15 -24.01 -6.58
N ALA A 173 -1.40 -25.01 -7.04
CA ALA A 173 -0.81 -25.05 -8.37
C ALA A 173 -1.85 -25.32 -9.46
N ILE A 174 -2.84 -26.19 -9.18
CA ILE A 174 -3.99 -26.43 -10.07
C ILE A 174 -4.83 -25.16 -10.22
N LEU A 175 -5.23 -24.52 -9.11
CA LEU A 175 -6.01 -23.28 -9.11
C LEU A 175 -5.33 -22.15 -9.89
N TYR A 176 -4.02 -22.01 -9.72
CA TYR A 176 -3.24 -20.99 -10.40
C TYR A 176 -3.28 -21.18 -11.93
N ARG A 177 -3.02 -22.40 -12.42
CA ARG A 177 -3.04 -22.69 -13.86
C ARG A 177 -4.43 -22.56 -14.46
N LEU A 178 -5.47 -23.00 -13.75
CA LEU A 178 -6.87 -22.84 -14.17
C LEU A 178 -7.27 -21.37 -14.34
N LYS A 179 -6.95 -20.51 -13.36
CA LYS A 179 -7.26 -19.07 -13.42
C LYS A 179 -6.57 -18.33 -14.56
N LYS A 180 -5.45 -18.87 -15.04
CA LYS A 180 -4.63 -18.27 -16.11
C LYS A 180 -4.85 -18.92 -17.48
N GLY A 181 -5.72 -19.94 -17.58
CA GLY A 181 -5.91 -20.70 -18.82
C GLY A 181 -4.65 -21.41 -19.30
N LEU A 182 -3.73 -21.73 -18.38
CA LEU A 182 -2.47 -22.40 -18.69
C LEU A 182 -2.67 -23.90 -18.81
N ARG A 183 -1.89 -24.55 -19.67
CA ARG A 183 -1.94 -26.01 -19.84
C ARG A 183 -1.54 -26.72 -18.54
N HIS A 184 -2.19 -27.85 -18.26
CA HIS A 184 -1.96 -28.65 -17.06
C HIS A 184 -0.79 -29.64 -17.15
N ASP A 185 -0.20 -29.77 -18.33
CA ASP A 185 0.89 -30.70 -18.66
C ASP A 185 2.27 -30.05 -18.58
N ALA A 186 2.42 -28.97 -17.81
CA ALA A 186 3.70 -28.28 -17.64
C ALA A 186 4.77 -29.26 -17.12
N PRO A 187 5.90 -29.46 -17.83
CA PRO A 187 6.92 -30.39 -17.37
C PRO A 187 7.63 -29.86 -16.12
N MET A 188 7.90 -30.75 -15.15
CA MET A 188 8.62 -30.43 -13.93
C MET A 188 9.97 -31.16 -13.90
N ALA A 189 11.06 -30.40 -13.79
CA ALA A 189 12.36 -30.95 -13.43
C ALA A 189 12.57 -30.88 -11.91
N VAL A 190 13.50 -31.69 -11.39
CA VAL A 190 13.85 -31.74 -9.96
C VAL A 190 15.34 -31.55 -9.80
N VAL A 191 15.74 -30.50 -9.10
CA VAL A 191 17.15 -30.23 -8.78
C VAL A 191 17.50 -30.93 -7.47
N VAL A 192 18.59 -31.69 -7.49
CA VAL A 192 19.17 -32.38 -6.34
C VAL A 192 20.53 -31.75 -6.06
N LEU A 193 20.62 -30.98 -4.97
CA LEU A 193 21.85 -30.27 -4.56
C LEU A 193 22.42 -30.88 -3.29
N GLU A 194 23.75 -30.93 -3.18
CA GLU A 194 24.43 -31.09 -1.92
C GLU A 194 23.93 -30.06 -0.89
N LEU A 195 23.52 -30.53 0.29
CA LEU A 195 23.04 -29.66 1.35
C LEU A 195 24.22 -29.04 2.11
N ALA A 196 24.46 -27.75 1.90
CA ALA A 196 25.45 -27.00 2.66
C ALA A 196 25.12 -26.96 4.16
N ASP A 197 26.10 -27.27 5.03
CA ASP A 197 25.94 -27.24 6.49
C ASP A 197 25.82 -25.80 7.00
N ALA A 198 24.59 -25.28 7.00
CA ALA A 198 24.30 -23.89 7.26
C ALA A 198 24.50 -23.51 8.74
N ARG A 199 25.33 -22.49 8.97
CA ARG A 199 25.34 -21.71 10.22
C ARG A 199 24.23 -20.67 10.19
N SER A 200 24.13 -19.99 9.06
CA SER A 200 23.13 -18.97 8.76
C SER A 200 22.85 -18.98 7.26
N ALA A 201 21.62 -18.66 6.89
CA ALA A 201 21.18 -18.60 5.51
C ALA A 201 20.07 -17.58 5.36
N GLY A 202 19.77 -17.19 4.12
CA GLY A 202 18.68 -16.28 3.85
C GLY A 202 18.63 -15.85 2.39
N VAL A 203 18.04 -14.68 2.17
CA VAL A 203 17.80 -14.13 0.83
C VAL A 203 18.45 -12.76 0.75
N ALA A 204 19.09 -12.47 -0.38
CA ALA A 204 19.61 -11.16 -0.67
C ALA A 204 19.05 -10.66 -2.00
N PHE A 205 18.58 -9.43 -1.99
CA PHE A 205 18.03 -8.76 -3.15
C PHE A 205 19.06 -7.75 -3.64
N SER A 206 19.42 -7.85 -4.92
CA SER A 206 20.27 -6.86 -5.57
C SER A 206 19.61 -5.48 -5.64
N VAL A 207 18.32 -5.37 -5.37
CA VAL A 207 17.58 -4.11 -5.21
C VAL A 207 16.93 -4.08 -3.84
N ASP A 208 16.51 -2.93 -3.34
CA ASP A 208 15.62 -2.92 -2.17
C ASP A 208 14.24 -3.44 -2.60
N PRO A 209 13.78 -4.61 -2.12
CA PRO A 209 12.50 -5.20 -2.56
C PRO A 209 11.28 -4.42 -2.06
N LEU A 210 11.44 -3.57 -1.03
CA LEU A 210 10.36 -2.75 -0.47
C LEU A 210 10.24 -1.42 -1.21
N THR A 211 11.39 -0.79 -1.53
CA THR A 211 11.43 0.54 -2.14
C THR A 211 11.69 0.53 -3.65
N GLY A 212 12.14 -0.59 -4.23
CA GLY A 212 12.54 -0.71 -5.64
C GLY A 212 13.88 -0.04 -5.98
N LYS A 213 14.61 0.42 -4.96
CA LYS A 213 15.85 1.18 -5.12
C LYS A 213 16.95 0.30 -5.69
N ARG A 214 17.55 0.72 -6.79
CA ARG A 214 18.63 -0.02 -7.47
C ARG A 214 20.03 0.34 -6.98
N ASP A 215 20.18 1.38 -6.16
CA ASP A 215 21.43 1.80 -5.53
C ASP A 215 21.77 0.97 -4.26
N ARG A 216 20.92 0.01 -3.87
CA ARG A 216 21.06 -0.72 -2.60
C ARG A 216 20.85 -2.21 -2.76
N ILE A 217 21.61 -2.98 -1.99
CA ILE A 217 21.44 -4.41 -1.79
C ILE A 217 20.78 -4.60 -0.41
N THR A 218 19.71 -5.39 -0.35
CA THR A 218 19.08 -5.80 0.92
C THR A 218 19.46 -7.25 1.21
N ILE A 219 20.01 -7.53 2.37
CA ILE A 219 20.39 -8.88 2.80
C ILE A 219 19.55 -9.25 4.03
N GLU A 220 18.80 -10.34 3.94
CA GLU A 220 18.01 -10.90 5.03
C GLU A 220 18.59 -12.23 5.46
N GLY A 221 18.80 -12.42 6.77
CA GLY A 221 19.44 -13.62 7.31
C GLY A 221 18.78 -14.17 8.57
N ASN A 222 18.72 -15.50 8.67
CA ASN A 222 18.32 -16.21 9.88
C ASN A 222 19.36 -17.29 10.25
N TRP A 223 19.29 -17.77 11.50
CA TRP A 223 20.11 -18.89 11.97
C TRP A 223 19.70 -20.21 11.32
N GLY A 224 20.68 -21.07 11.04
CA GLY A 224 20.46 -22.39 10.44
C GLY A 224 20.13 -22.32 8.95
N PHE A 225 19.26 -23.21 8.49
CA PHE A 225 18.85 -23.29 7.08
C PHE A 225 17.83 -22.20 6.70
N GLY A 226 17.85 -21.77 5.43
CA GLY A 226 17.13 -20.56 4.98
C GLY A 226 15.62 -20.71 4.75
N GLU A 227 15.07 -21.91 4.95
CA GLU A 227 13.68 -22.25 4.61
C GLU A 227 12.67 -21.31 5.29
N SER A 228 12.88 -21.01 6.58
CA SER A 228 12.01 -20.13 7.37
C SER A 228 11.95 -18.69 6.85
N VAL A 229 13.04 -18.21 6.24
CA VAL A 229 13.13 -16.87 5.62
C VAL A 229 12.38 -16.87 4.29
N VAL A 230 12.59 -17.90 3.46
CA VAL A 230 11.95 -18.04 2.15
C VAL A 230 10.43 -18.21 2.29
N GLN A 231 9.95 -18.91 3.32
CA GLN A 231 8.53 -19.10 3.62
C GLN A 231 7.89 -17.90 4.33
N GLY A 232 8.68 -16.92 4.80
CA GLY A 232 8.19 -15.73 5.51
C GLY A 232 7.59 -16.01 6.90
N VAL A 233 7.95 -17.13 7.52
CA VAL A 233 7.44 -17.55 8.84
C VAL A 233 8.29 -17.03 10.00
N VAL A 234 9.47 -16.48 9.69
CA VAL A 234 10.35 -15.78 10.65
C VAL A 234 10.54 -14.33 10.22
N THR A 235 10.74 -13.43 11.18
CA THR A 235 11.27 -12.08 10.90
C THR A 235 12.79 -12.14 10.96
N PRO A 236 13.52 -12.09 9.82
CA PRO A 236 14.97 -12.21 9.78
C PRO A 236 15.68 -10.92 10.20
N ASP A 237 16.99 -11.00 10.47
CA ASP A 237 17.83 -9.81 10.51
C ASP A 237 17.92 -9.22 9.11
N ARG A 238 18.04 -7.89 9.01
CA ARG A 238 18.11 -7.18 7.74
C ARG A 238 19.29 -6.22 7.69
N ALA A 239 20.15 -6.36 6.69
CA ALA A 239 21.18 -5.38 6.36
C ALA A 239 20.82 -4.64 5.07
N ALA A 240 21.02 -3.32 5.05
CA ALA A 240 20.98 -2.51 3.85
C ALA A 240 22.42 -2.10 3.49
N VAL A 241 22.82 -2.34 2.25
CA VAL A 241 24.18 -2.09 1.77
C VAL A 241 24.11 -1.18 0.54
N ASP A 242 24.97 -0.18 0.47
CA ASP A 242 25.13 0.66 -0.73
C ASP A 242 25.78 -0.17 -1.85
N LYS A 243 25.18 -0.20 -3.03
CA LYS A 243 25.66 -1.07 -4.12
C LYS A 243 26.97 -0.57 -4.74
N ALA A 244 27.24 0.74 -4.68
CA ALA A 244 28.40 1.34 -5.35
C ALA A 244 29.69 1.02 -4.58
N ASP A 245 29.70 1.25 -3.26
CA ASP A 245 30.88 1.09 -2.41
C ASP A 245 30.80 -0.10 -1.44
N LEU A 246 29.66 -0.81 -1.39
CA LEU A 246 29.38 -1.94 -0.50
C LEU A 246 29.41 -1.61 0.99
N ARG A 247 29.29 -0.33 1.34
CA ARG A 247 29.18 0.10 2.72
C ARG A 247 27.84 -0.31 3.32
N ILE A 248 27.86 -0.87 4.52
CA ILE A 248 26.64 -1.16 5.30
C ILE A 248 26.02 0.18 5.70
N LEU A 249 24.83 0.45 5.21
CA LEU A 249 24.05 1.64 5.49
C LEU A 249 23.27 1.50 6.80
N ASP A 250 22.71 0.31 7.02
CA ASP A 250 21.91 -0.03 8.20
C ASP A 250 21.94 -1.54 8.47
N TYR A 251 21.79 -1.93 9.73
CA TYR A 251 21.61 -3.31 10.15
C TYR A 251 20.58 -3.40 11.29
N VAL A 252 19.45 -4.03 10.99
CA VAL A 252 18.35 -4.21 11.94
C VAL A 252 18.33 -5.66 12.42
N THR A 253 18.49 -5.86 13.73
CA THR A 253 18.33 -7.17 14.36
C THR A 253 16.86 -7.40 14.74
N ALA A 254 16.30 -8.51 14.28
CA ALA A 254 14.92 -8.91 14.58
C ALA A 254 14.85 -9.92 15.73
N ASP A 255 13.65 -10.12 16.28
CA ASP A 255 13.34 -11.20 17.24
C ASP A 255 13.04 -12.50 16.48
N LYS A 256 14.09 -13.27 16.21
CA LYS A 256 14.03 -14.52 15.43
C LYS A 256 13.45 -15.63 16.30
N THR A 257 12.13 -15.84 16.24
CA THR A 257 11.42 -16.80 17.09
C THR A 257 11.65 -18.26 16.73
N ILE A 258 12.16 -18.55 15.52
CA ILE A 258 12.33 -19.88 14.95
C ILE A 258 13.74 -20.03 14.37
N VAL A 259 14.32 -21.22 14.51
CA VAL A 259 15.57 -21.65 13.88
C VAL A 259 15.32 -22.93 13.08
N SER A 260 15.90 -23.02 11.89
CA SER A 260 15.81 -24.24 11.07
C SER A 260 16.98 -25.16 11.38
N VAL A 261 16.70 -26.37 11.87
CA VAL A 261 17.70 -27.35 12.34
C VAL A 261 17.45 -28.71 11.70
N PHE A 262 18.48 -29.55 11.62
CA PHE A 262 18.32 -30.93 11.16
C PHE A 262 17.76 -31.79 12.30
N ASP A 263 16.60 -32.40 12.08
CA ASP A 263 15.97 -33.30 13.04
C ASP A 263 16.41 -34.75 12.79
N PRO A 264 17.04 -35.42 13.78
CA PRO A 264 17.43 -36.82 13.69
C PRO A 264 16.25 -37.80 13.49
N GLN A 265 15.04 -37.46 13.94
CA GLN A 265 13.87 -38.34 13.89
C GLN A 265 13.28 -38.38 12.48
N THR A 266 12.91 -37.22 11.94
CA THR A 266 12.39 -37.11 10.57
C THR A 266 13.49 -37.24 9.51
N ARG A 267 14.76 -37.07 9.92
CA ARG A 267 15.94 -37.00 9.03
C ARG A 267 15.83 -35.89 7.97
N LEU A 268 15.10 -34.84 8.30
CA LEU A 268 14.91 -33.65 7.47
C LEU A 268 15.27 -32.40 8.27
N VAL A 269 15.40 -31.28 7.57
CA VAL A 269 15.43 -29.98 8.24
C VAL A 269 14.01 -29.62 8.69
N VAL A 270 13.86 -29.24 9.95
CA VAL A 270 12.61 -28.79 10.57
C VAL A 270 12.79 -27.43 11.23
N GLU A 271 11.68 -26.81 11.60
CA GLU A 271 11.63 -25.55 12.32
C GLU A 271 11.41 -25.78 13.81
N GLU A 272 12.30 -25.24 14.63
CA GLU A 272 12.19 -25.31 16.09
C GLU A 272 12.17 -23.90 16.71
N PRO A 273 11.55 -23.72 17.89
CA PRO A 273 11.64 -22.48 18.64
C PRO A 273 13.11 -22.09 18.88
N ALA A 274 13.48 -20.86 18.51
CA ALA A 274 14.83 -20.39 18.68
C ALA A 274 15.19 -20.25 20.18
N PRO A 275 16.35 -20.79 20.63
CA PRO A 275 16.81 -20.58 22.00
C PRO A 275 16.96 -19.08 22.31
N ALA A 276 16.66 -18.67 23.54
CA ALA A 276 16.60 -17.26 23.94
C ALA A 276 17.85 -16.45 23.57
N ARG A 277 19.04 -17.06 23.62
CA ARG A 277 20.31 -16.45 23.24
C ARG A 277 20.43 -16.08 21.76
N PHE A 278 19.71 -16.78 20.87
CA PHE A 278 19.78 -16.56 19.42
C PHE A 278 18.73 -15.58 18.91
N ARG A 279 17.62 -15.41 19.64
CA ARG A 279 16.47 -14.59 19.24
C ARG A 279 16.84 -13.16 18.87
N LYS A 280 17.59 -12.48 19.74
CA LYS A 280 18.03 -11.08 19.56
C LYS A 280 19.53 -10.95 19.24
N ALA A 281 20.21 -12.06 18.98
CA ALA A 281 21.60 -12.02 18.54
C ALA A 281 21.66 -11.64 17.06
N ARG A 282 22.67 -10.85 16.69
CA ARG A 282 22.98 -10.50 15.31
C ARG A 282 23.44 -11.74 14.54
N VAL A 283 22.81 -12.04 13.40
CA VAL A 283 23.09 -13.25 12.61
C VAL A 283 24.36 -13.12 11.79
N LEU A 284 24.60 -11.96 11.19
CA LEU A 284 25.70 -11.72 10.26
C LEU A 284 26.65 -10.65 10.80
N GLY A 285 27.94 -10.94 10.77
CA GLY A 285 28.99 -9.95 10.96
C GLY A 285 29.19 -9.08 9.72
N ASP A 286 29.86 -7.94 9.87
CA ASP A 286 30.05 -6.97 8.78
C ASP A 286 30.78 -7.57 7.57
N HIS A 287 31.79 -8.42 7.81
CA HIS A 287 32.51 -9.12 6.74
C HIS A 287 31.58 -10.07 5.96
N GLU A 288 30.63 -10.71 6.62
CA GLU A 288 29.71 -11.65 5.96
C GLU A 288 28.70 -10.90 5.11
N VAL A 289 28.18 -9.77 5.62
CA VAL A 289 27.34 -8.85 4.86
C VAL A 289 28.07 -8.35 3.61
N ASP A 290 29.32 -7.96 3.75
CA ASP A 290 30.17 -7.51 2.64
C ASP A 290 30.38 -8.60 1.57
N THR A 291 30.76 -9.81 1.98
CA THR A 291 30.93 -10.97 1.08
C THR A 291 29.63 -11.32 0.33
N ILE A 292 28.48 -11.27 1.01
CA ILE A 292 27.17 -11.52 0.39
C ILE A 292 26.82 -10.41 -0.60
N ALA A 293 27.05 -9.14 -0.23
CA ALA A 293 26.77 -8.00 -1.09
C ALA A 293 27.62 -8.03 -2.37
N ARG A 294 28.92 -8.39 -2.27
CA ARG A 294 29.80 -8.60 -3.43
C ARG A 294 29.22 -9.67 -4.36
N ALA A 295 28.89 -10.84 -3.82
CA ALA A 295 28.35 -11.94 -4.61
C ALA A 295 27.05 -11.54 -5.34
N VAL A 296 26.12 -10.87 -4.66
CA VAL A 296 24.84 -10.43 -5.23
C VAL A 296 25.04 -9.40 -6.35
N ARG A 297 25.93 -8.43 -6.14
CA ARG A 297 26.27 -7.42 -7.16
C ARG A 297 26.87 -8.06 -8.41
N ASP A 298 27.78 -9.01 -8.22
CA ASP A 298 28.46 -9.67 -9.34
C ASP A 298 27.48 -10.55 -10.14
N VAL A 299 26.55 -11.22 -9.45
CA VAL A 299 25.46 -11.97 -10.08
C VAL A 299 24.52 -11.05 -10.86
N GLU A 300 24.07 -9.93 -10.28
CA GLU A 300 23.22 -8.94 -10.99
C GLU A 300 23.91 -8.41 -12.25
N LYS A 301 25.19 -8.04 -12.14
CA LYS A 301 25.98 -7.50 -13.25
C LYS A 301 26.06 -8.48 -14.43
N GLN A 302 26.17 -9.77 -14.14
CA GLN A 302 26.26 -10.80 -15.16
C GLN A 302 24.91 -11.19 -15.75
N MET A 303 23.86 -11.20 -14.92
CA MET A 303 22.49 -11.50 -15.37
C MET A 303 21.87 -10.33 -16.14
N GLY A 304 22.38 -9.11 -15.98
CA GLY A 304 21.91 -7.91 -16.70
C GLY A 304 20.55 -7.40 -16.25
N GLU A 305 19.97 -7.99 -15.19
CA GLU A 305 18.72 -7.57 -14.57
C GLU A 305 18.78 -7.77 -13.04
N PRO A 306 17.96 -7.03 -12.26
CA PRO A 306 17.86 -7.25 -10.82
C PRO A 306 17.55 -8.70 -10.47
N VAL A 307 18.33 -9.25 -9.54
CA VAL A 307 18.20 -10.60 -9.01
C VAL A 307 17.86 -10.63 -7.51
N ASP A 308 17.15 -11.66 -7.09
CA ASP A 308 17.20 -12.15 -5.72
C ASP A 308 17.99 -13.46 -5.66
N VAL A 309 18.73 -13.64 -4.57
CA VAL A 309 19.74 -14.69 -4.41
C VAL A 309 19.52 -15.35 -3.06
N GLU A 310 19.31 -16.67 -3.05
CA GLU A 310 19.35 -17.46 -1.82
C GLU A 310 20.80 -17.85 -1.52
N TRP A 311 21.25 -17.57 -0.30
CA TRP A 311 22.65 -17.74 0.11
C TRP A 311 22.76 -18.51 1.44
N VAL A 312 23.90 -19.17 1.61
CA VAL A 312 24.26 -19.92 2.83
C VAL A 312 25.68 -19.56 3.26
N ILE A 313 25.86 -19.31 4.56
CA ILE A 313 27.16 -19.25 5.24
C ILE A 313 27.36 -20.57 6.00
N PRO A 314 28.30 -21.43 5.57
CA PRO A 314 28.57 -22.70 6.24
C PRO A 314 29.10 -22.56 7.68
N ARG A 315 28.94 -23.58 8.52
CA ARG A 315 29.51 -23.61 9.90
C ARG A 315 31.02 -23.51 9.94
N HIS A 316 31.69 -23.99 8.91
CA HIS A 316 33.16 -23.98 8.78
C HIS A 316 33.67 -22.87 7.87
N TRP A 317 32.83 -21.88 7.56
CA TRP A 317 33.17 -20.75 6.69
C TRP A 317 34.33 -19.93 7.27
N ARG A 318 35.27 -19.54 6.40
CA ARG A 318 36.43 -18.72 6.77
C ARG A 318 36.28 -17.29 6.23
N PRO A 319 36.74 -16.25 6.97
CA PRO A 319 36.77 -14.89 6.47
C PRO A 319 37.46 -14.80 5.10
N GLY A 320 36.73 -14.26 4.12
CA GLY A 320 37.18 -14.09 2.74
C GLY A 320 36.63 -15.13 1.76
N GLU A 321 36.02 -16.21 2.25
CA GLU A 321 35.34 -17.18 1.38
C GLU A 321 34.00 -16.59 0.86
N PRO A 322 33.61 -16.85 -0.40
CA PRO A 322 32.30 -16.44 -0.91
C PRO A 322 31.16 -17.15 -0.16
N PRO A 323 29.93 -16.61 -0.16
CA PRO A 323 28.80 -17.36 0.34
C PRO A 323 28.46 -18.48 -0.66
N VAL A 324 27.85 -19.56 -0.18
CA VAL A 324 27.33 -20.61 -1.05
C VAL A 324 25.98 -20.16 -1.60
N LEU A 325 25.86 -20.01 -2.92
CA LEU A 325 24.64 -19.61 -3.60
C LEU A 325 23.84 -20.86 -3.98
N VAL A 326 22.59 -20.93 -3.53
CA VAL A 326 21.73 -22.11 -3.71
C VAL A 326 20.54 -21.86 -4.64
N GLN A 327 20.28 -20.59 -4.98
CA GLN A 327 19.29 -20.19 -5.97
C GLN A 327 19.55 -18.74 -6.42
N VAL A 328 19.25 -18.43 -7.67
CA VAL A 328 19.10 -17.06 -8.17
C VAL A 328 17.88 -17.00 -9.07
N ARG A 329 17.12 -15.91 -9.00
CA ARG A 329 16.05 -15.61 -9.97
C ARG A 329 15.94 -14.10 -10.20
N PRO A 330 15.35 -13.67 -11.33
CA PRO A 330 15.02 -12.27 -11.54
C PRO A 330 14.03 -11.76 -10.47
N VAL A 331 14.16 -10.52 -10.05
CA VAL A 331 13.18 -9.88 -9.16
C VAL A 331 11.92 -9.56 -9.97
N THR A 332 10.93 -10.45 -9.93
CA THR A 332 9.66 -10.35 -10.69
C THR A 332 8.67 -9.34 -10.12
N THR A 333 8.91 -8.82 -8.91
CA THR A 333 8.12 -7.73 -8.30
C THR A 333 8.47 -6.34 -8.86
N LEU A 334 9.54 -6.25 -9.66
CA LEU A 334 9.87 -5.06 -10.42
C LEU A 334 9.22 -5.18 -11.80
N GLU A 335 8.21 -4.36 -12.08
CA GLU A 335 7.69 -4.24 -13.46
C GLU A 335 8.85 -3.89 -14.40
N ALA A 336 8.92 -4.56 -15.55
CA ALA A 336 9.86 -4.23 -16.60
C ALA A 336 9.68 -2.75 -16.99
N GLU A 337 10.71 -1.94 -16.77
CA GLU A 337 10.78 -0.60 -17.34
C GLU A 337 10.75 -0.75 -18.86
N ALA A 338 9.69 -0.22 -19.48
CA ALA A 338 9.80 0.19 -20.88
C ALA A 338 11.02 1.12 -20.96
N PRO A 339 11.92 0.96 -21.96
CA PRO A 339 13.07 1.83 -22.10
C PRO A 339 12.59 3.28 -22.06
N ALA A 340 13.10 4.04 -21.10
CA ALA A 340 12.80 5.45 -21.00
C ALA A 340 13.16 6.08 -22.35
N PRO A 341 12.24 6.78 -23.03
CA PRO A 341 12.64 7.59 -24.17
C PRO A 341 13.73 8.54 -23.69
N ALA A 342 14.80 8.65 -24.47
CA ALA A 342 15.91 9.56 -24.19
C ALA A 342 15.35 10.95 -23.87
N TRP A 343 15.63 11.45 -22.67
CA TRP A 343 15.14 12.72 -22.14
C TRP A 343 15.90 13.91 -22.73
N ASN A 344 15.97 13.99 -24.06
CA ASN A 344 16.57 15.14 -24.74
C ASN A 344 15.44 15.95 -25.40
N ASN A 345 15.32 17.21 -24.95
CA ASN A 345 14.39 18.24 -25.37
C ASN A 345 12.91 18.01 -25.01
N LEU A 346 12.53 18.45 -23.81
CA LEU A 346 11.14 18.80 -23.52
C LEU A 346 11.06 20.31 -23.36
N ASP A 347 10.90 21.01 -24.49
CA ASP A 347 10.17 22.28 -24.45
C ASP A 347 8.67 21.94 -24.30
N TYR A 348 8.00 22.74 -23.46
CA TYR A 348 6.54 22.82 -23.28
C TYR A 348 5.82 21.75 -22.42
N ALA A 349 5.44 22.08 -21.17
CA ALA A 349 4.27 21.50 -20.45
C ALA A 349 3.92 22.16 -19.09
N THR A 350 2.63 22.45 -18.88
CA THR A 350 1.96 22.97 -17.65
C THR A 350 1.91 21.89 -16.55
N LYS A 351 2.14 22.20 -15.25
CA LYS A 351 2.44 21.18 -14.22
C LYS A 351 1.63 21.21 -12.93
N TYR A 352 1.40 20.01 -12.36
CA TYR A 352 0.53 19.74 -11.18
C TYR A 352 1.16 18.74 -10.19
N GLY A 353 0.73 18.77 -8.93
CA GLY A 353 0.90 17.67 -7.95
C GLY A 353 -0.30 16.70 -7.99
N ALA A 354 -0.13 15.36 -7.95
CA ALA A 354 -1.22 14.39 -8.19
C ALA A 354 -2.11 13.99 -6.99
N GLY A 355 -2.41 14.96 -6.13
CA GLY A 355 -3.39 14.81 -5.06
C GLY A 355 -4.85 14.83 -5.54
N SER A 356 -5.81 14.88 -4.60
CA SER A 356 -7.25 14.92 -4.91
C SER A 356 -7.60 15.99 -5.94
N ALA A 357 -7.13 17.22 -5.74
CA ALA A 357 -7.36 18.34 -6.66
C ALA A 357 -6.58 18.21 -7.98
N GLY A 358 -5.31 17.80 -7.93
CA GLY A 358 -4.47 17.73 -9.13
C GLY A 358 -4.92 16.69 -10.13
N ALA A 359 -5.47 15.55 -9.67
CA ALA A 359 -6.07 14.55 -10.54
C ALA A 359 -7.26 15.12 -11.36
N VAL A 360 -8.13 15.89 -10.69
CA VAL A 360 -9.27 16.58 -11.31
C VAL A 360 -8.78 17.62 -12.32
N LEU A 361 -7.86 18.50 -11.91
CA LEU A 361 -7.31 19.55 -12.77
C LEU A 361 -6.64 18.98 -14.02
N ALA A 362 -5.79 17.97 -13.87
CA ALA A 362 -5.10 17.37 -15.00
C ALA A 362 -6.08 16.72 -15.99
N SER A 363 -7.13 16.07 -15.47
CA SER A 363 -8.21 15.54 -16.31
C SER A 363 -8.98 16.65 -17.01
N ARG A 364 -9.43 17.70 -16.32
CA ARG A 364 -10.19 18.80 -16.95
C ARG A 364 -9.34 19.57 -17.96
N LEU A 365 -8.14 19.99 -17.60
CA LEU A 365 -7.32 20.84 -18.48
C LEU A 365 -6.82 20.09 -19.71
N SER A 366 -6.70 18.75 -19.65
CA SER A 366 -6.39 17.93 -20.83
C SER A 366 -7.60 17.65 -21.75
N GLU A 367 -8.82 18.06 -21.40
CA GLU A 367 -9.98 17.99 -22.30
C GLU A 367 -9.82 18.89 -23.53
N ASP A 368 -9.07 20.01 -23.41
CA ASP A 368 -8.68 20.81 -24.57
C ASP A 368 -7.39 20.23 -25.19
N PRO A 369 -7.43 19.68 -26.41
CA PRO A 369 -6.26 19.07 -27.05
C PRO A 369 -5.13 20.07 -27.33
N ARG A 370 -5.39 21.38 -27.28
CA ARG A 370 -4.39 22.44 -27.42
C ARG A 370 -3.59 22.69 -26.14
N SER A 371 -4.00 22.09 -25.02
CA SER A 371 -3.34 22.24 -23.73
C SER A 371 -2.54 20.99 -23.39
N THR A 372 -1.24 21.15 -23.15
CA THR A 372 -0.35 20.07 -22.67
C THR A 372 -0.21 20.11 -21.15
N VAL A 373 -0.48 18.98 -20.50
CA VAL A 373 -0.63 18.82 -19.06
C VAL A 373 0.35 17.76 -18.56
N CYS A 374 1.19 18.09 -17.58
CA CYS A 374 2.13 17.19 -16.92
C CYS A 374 1.83 17.11 -15.41
N LEU A 375 1.30 15.98 -14.96
CA LEU A 375 0.97 15.69 -13.57
C LEU A 375 2.13 14.97 -12.90
N ILE A 376 2.63 15.47 -11.77
CA ILE A 376 3.79 14.94 -11.04
C ILE A 376 3.33 14.45 -9.66
N GLU A 377 3.68 13.22 -9.28
CA GLU A 377 3.32 12.60 -8.00
C GLU A 377 4.56 12.05 -7.31
N ALA A 378 4.75 12.40 -6.04
CA ALA A 378 5.87 11.92 -5.23
C ALA A 378 5.75 10.42 -4.88
N GLY A 379 4.52 9.92 -4.81
CA GLY A 379 4.19 8.51 -4.58
C GLY A 379 4.11 7.67 -5.85
N PRO A 380 3.94 6.34 -5.69
CA PRO A 380 3.76 5.43 -6.81
C PRO A 380 2.37 5.58 -7.45
N LYS A 381 2.13 4.81 -8.52
CA LYS A 381 0.78 4.53 -9.05
C LYS A 381 -0.10 3.87 -7.99
N ASP A 382 -1.42 4.01 -8.09
CA ASP A 382 -2.41 3.48 -7.16
C ASP A 382 -2.81 2.02 -7.43
N THR A 383 -1.84 1.15 -7.75
CA THR A 383 -2.07 -0.26 -8.11
C THR A 383 -2.18 -1.21 -6.92
N HIS A 384 -1.89 -0.74 -5.69
CA HIS A 384 -1.90 -1.59 -4.51
C HIS A 384 -3.33 -2.09 -4.18
N PRO A 385 -3.59 -3.40 -4.03
CA PRO A 385 -4.95 -3.95 -3.84
C PRO A 385 -5.72 -3.37 -2.64
N PHE A 386 -5.01 -3.05 -1.55
CA PHE A 386 -5.61 -2.40 -0.38
C PHE A 386 -6.10 -0.97 -0.62
N ILE A 387 -5.71 -0.31 -1.71
CA ILE A 387 -6.28 1.00 -2.09
C ILE A 387 -7.69 0.77 -2.59
N ALA A 388 -7.88 -0.18 -3.51
CA ALA A 388 -9.19 -0.51 -4.07
C ALA A 388 -10.14 -1.11 -3.03
N MET A 389 -9.63 -1.85 -2.03
CA MET A 389 -10.43 -2.44 -0.96
C MET A 389 -10.73 -1.43 0.16
N PRO A 390 -12.01 -1.08 0.42
CA PRO A 390 -12.40 -0.14 1.49
C PRO A 390 -11.76 -0.40 2.86
N LEU A 391 -11.85 -1.62 3.39
CA LEU A 391 -11.23 -2.00 4.67
C LEU A 391 -9.70 -1.98 4.63
N GLY A 392 -9.12 -2.00 3.43
CA GLY A 392 -7.67 -1.94 3.15
C GLY A 392 -6.95 -0.75 3.79
N LEU A 393 -7.70 0.30 4.13
CA LEU A 393 -7.20 1.49 4.82
C LEU A 393 -6.46 1.17 6.12
N ILE A 394 -6.91 0.15 6.88
CA ILE A 394 -6.29 -0.21 8.17
C ILE A 394 -4.80 -0.52 8.01
N TRP A 395 -4.40 -1.13 6.89
CA TRP A 395 -3.01 -1.44 6.58
C TRP A 395 -2.29 -0.27 5.89
N LEU A 396 -2.95 0.43 4.98
CA LEU A 396 -2.36 1.57 4.26
C LEU A 396 -2.02 2.75 5.18
N ALA A 397 -2.78 2.94 6.27
CA ALA A 397 -2.55 4.00 7.23
C ALA A 397 -1.16 3.94 7.90
N LYS A 398 -0.46 2.79 7.86
CA LYS A 398 0.90 2.60 8.41
C LYS A 398 1.97 2.38 7.33
N ASN A 399 1.60 2.43 6.05
CA ASN A 399 2.47 2.10 4.94
C ASN A 399 3.26 3.34 4.46
N THR A 400 4.57 3.39 4.71
CA THR A 400 5.46 4.52 4.34
C THR A 400 5.57 4.79 2.84
N ARG A 401 5.21 3.82 1.98
CA ARG A 401 5.27 3.96 0.53
C ARG A 401 4.09 4.75 -0.03
N HIS A 402 2.89 4.54 0.52
CA HIS A 402 1.64 5.18 0.05
C HIS A 402 1.15 6.30 0.97
N ASN A 403 1.85 6.52 2.09
CA ASN A 403 1.49 7.49 3.10
C ASN A 403 2.75 8.22 3.59
N TRP A 404 2.69 9.55 3.66
CA TRP A 404 3.77 10.37 4.20
C TRP A 404 4.08 10.08 5.68
N LEU A 405 3.07 9.66 6.44
CA LEU A 405 3.14 9.43 7.89
C LEU A 405 3.76 10.61 8.62
N TYR A 406 3.22 11.81 8.37
CA TYR A 406 3.63 12.98 9.14
C TYR A 406 3.23 12.81 10.60
N ALA A 407 3.92 13.56 11.46
CA ALA A 407 3.60 13.70 12.86
C ALA A 407 3.58 15.19 13.20
N SER A 408 2.68 15.61 14.08
CA SER A 408 2.63 16.98 14.54
C SER A 408 3.82 17.29 15.46
N ALA A 409 4.16 18.57 15.59
CA ALA A 409 4.85 19.08 16.75
C ALA A 409 4.05 18.73 18.04
N PRO A 410 4.70 18.72 19.22
CA PRO A 410 4.00 18.62 20.49
C PRO A 410 2.84 19.62 20.58
N GLN A 411 1.63 19.12 20.83
CA GLN A 411 0.42 19.93 20.88
C GLN A 411 0.16 20.39 22.31
N GLU A 412 0.26 21.70 22.56
CA GLU A 412 0.04 22.30 23.90
C GLU A 412 -1.32 21.94 24.48
N GLY A 413 -2.40 22.13 23.70
CA GLY A 413 -3.77 21.80 24.10
C GLY A 413 -4.02 20.31 24.38
N LEU A 414 -3.08 19.43 24.01
CA LEU A 414 -3.13 17.99 24.24
C LEU A 414 -2.06 17.51 25.24
N GLY A 415 -1.53 18.40 26.08
CA GLY A 415 -0.52 18.04 27.09
C GLY A 415 0.84 17.67 26.50
N GLY A 416 1.20 18.22 25.34
CA GLY A 416 2.48 17.99 24.68
C GLY A 416 2.54 16.73 23.80
N ARG A 417 1.42 16.04 23.58
CA ARG A 417 1.39 14.85 22.69
C ARG A 417 1.65 15.23 21.23
N SER A 418 2.39 14.38 20.53
CA SER A 418 2.46 14.40 19.06
C SER A 418 1.33 13.57 18.48
N VAL A 419 0.70 14.06 17.41
CA VAL A 419 -0.44 13.44 16.74
C VAL A 419 -0.02 12.98 15.35
N SER A 420 -0.41 11.76 14.97
CA SER A 420 -0.16 11.24 13.62
C SER A 420 -1.03 11.96 12.59
N ILE A 421 -0.42 12.35 11.46
CA ILE A 421 -1.07 13.05 10.35
C ILE A 421 -0.85 12.23 9.07
N PRO A 422 -1.61 11.14 8.87
CA PRO A 422 -1.50 10.33 7.66
C PRO A 422 -1.96 11.13 6.44
N ARG A 423 -1.13 11.24 5.40
CA ARG A 423 -1.42 11.92 4.12
C ARG A 423 -1.03 11.02 2.96
N GLY A 424 -1.88 10.95 1.95
CA GLY A 424 -1.63 10.10 0.77
C GLY A 424 -0.37 10.53 0.03
N ARG A 425 0.50 9.56 -0.23
CA ARG A 425 1.69 9.66 -1.09
C ARG A 425 1.56 8.60 -2.18
N VAL A 426 0.64 8.83 -3.11
CA VAL A 426 0.24 7.89 -4.17
C VAL A 426 -0.63 8.66 -5.16
N LEU A 427 -0.74 8.21 -6.41
CA LEU A 427 -1.66 8.80 -7.38
C LEU A 427 -3.09 8.91 -6.82
N GLY A 428 -3.69 10.11 -6.93
CA GLY A 428 -4.98 10.44 -6.29
C GLY A 428 -4.84 10.96 -4.84
N GLY A 429 -3.63 10.97 -4.29
CA GLY A 429 -3.27 11.49 -2.98
C GLY A 429 -4.12 10.92 -1.86
N SER A 430 -4.60 11.79 -0.97
CA SER A 430 -5.37 11.37 0.19
C SER A 430 -6.73 10.74 -0.16
N SER A 431 -7.29 10.96 -1.36
CA SER A 431 -8.52 10.25 -1.77
C SER A 431 -8.32 8.73 -1.91
N ALA A 432 -7.09 8.29 -2.20
CA ALA A 432 -6.72 6.88 -2.26
C ALA A 432 -6.61 6.21 -0.87
N ILE A 433 -6.53 7.01 0.20
CA ILE A 433 -6.35 6.52 1.58
C ILE A 433 -7.29 7.18 2.60
N ASN A 434 -8.45 7.71 2.17
CA ASN A 434 -9.43 8.34 3.07
C ASN A 434 -10.51 7.36 3.59
N GLY A 435 -11.39 7.84 4.46
CA GLY A 435 -12.58 7.11 4.92
C GLY A 435 -13.77 7.08 3.94
N MET A 436 -13.60 7.58 2.71
CA MET A 436 -14.58 7.63 1.61
C MET A 436 -15.90 8.38 1.87
N ILE A 437 -16.15 8.88 3.08
CA ILE A 437 -17.33 9.69 3.40
C ILE A 437 -17.43 10.88 2.44
N TYR A 438 -18.59 11.04 1.80
CA TYR A 438 -18.88 12.11 0.87
C TYR A 438 -19.75 13.18 1.54
N ILE A 439 -19.10 14.28 1.96
CA ILE A 439 -19.73 15.43 2.60
C ILE A 439 -19.22 16.71 1.94
N ARG A 440 -20.13 17.64 1.68
CA ARG A 440 -19.83 18.95 1.06
C ARG A 440 -19.66 20.07 2.07
N GLY A 441 -20.10 19.91 3.31
CA GLY A 441 -20.18 21.00 4.29
C GLY A 441 -21.52 21.73 4.23
N GLN A 442 -21.62 22.83 4.98
CA GLN A 442 -22.83 23.63 5.07
C GLN A 442 -22.76 24.82 4.10
N ARG A 443 -23.92 25.32 3.67
CA ARG A 443 -24.03 26.49 2.79
C ARG A 443 -23.26 27.68 3.34
N GLU A 444 -23.45 27.96 4.61
CA GLU A 444 -22.91 29.11 5.32
C GLU A 444 -21.38 29.07 5.43
N ASP A 445 -20.75 27.91 5.25
CA ASP A 445 -19.28 27.84 5.21
C ASP A 445 -18.74 28.58 3.98
N TYR A 446 -19.41 28.44 2.84
CA TYR A 446 -19.04 29.04 1.57
C TYR A 446 -19.49 30.50 1.47
N ASP A 447 -20.70 30.79 1.95
CA ASP A 447 -21.20 32.17 1.99
C ASP A 447 -20.29 33.06 2.84
N ARG A 448 -19.77 32.53 3.97
CA ARG A 448 -18.75 33.21 4.77
C ARG A 448 -17.43 33.45 4.05
N TRP A 449 -16.99 32.53 3.18
CA TRP A 449 -15.80 32.78 2.36
C TRP A 449 -16.03 33.98 1.44
N ALA A 450 -17.22 34.09 0.83
CA ALA A 450 -17.59 35.21 -0.02
C ALA A 450 -17.73 36.52 0.77
N GLU A 451 -18.36 36.50 1.94
CA GLU A 451 -18.46 37.64 2.86
C GLU A 451 -17.08 38.15 3.30
N ALA A 452 -16.10 37.26 3.46
CA ALA A 452 -14.70 37.60 3.74
C ALA A 452 -13.93 38.16 2.52
N GLY A 453 -14.62 38.43 1.40
CA GLY A 453 -14.07 39.03 0.19
C GLY A 453 -13.67 38.04 -0.90
N CYS A 454 -13.93 36.74 -0.74
CA CYS A 454 -13.70 35.73 -1.78
C CYS A 454 -14.91 35.66 -2.73
N THR A 455 -15.19 36.75 -3.44
CA THR A 455 -16.37 36.86 -4.32
C THR A 455 -16.50 35.69 -5.28
N GLY A 456 -17.74 35.20 -5.43
CA GLY A 456 -18.09 34.07 -6.27
C GLY A 456 -17.76 32.72 -5.64
N TRP A 457 -17.34 32.65 -4.37
CA TRP A 457 -17.15 31.39 -3.62
C TRP A 457 -18.29 31.07 -2.65
N ASP A 458 -19.38 31.82 -2.70
CA ASP A 458 -20.66 31.52 -2.04
C ASP A 458 -21.23 30.18 -2.51
N TYR A 459 -22.15 29.61 -1.73
CA TYR A 459 -22.67 28.27 -1.98
C TYR A 459 -23.35 28.14 -3.34
N GLU A 460 -24.10 29.16 -3.76
CA GLU A 460 -24.78 29.16 -5.06
C GLU A 460 -23.77 29.07 -6.21
N SER A 461 -22.66 29.79 -6.10
CA SER A 461 -21.59 29.76 -7.08
C SER A 461 -20.78 28.46 -7.09
N VAL A 462 -20.69 27.73 -5.97
CA VAL A 462 -19.90 26.48 -5.89
C VAL A 462 -20.73 25.19 -6.08
N LEU A 463 -22.03 25.22 -5.80
CA LEU A 463 -22.93 24.07 -5.93
C LEU A 463 -22.88 23.41 -7.33
N PRO A 464 -22.87 24.16 -8.46
CA PRO A 464 -22.77 23.56 -9.79
C PRO A 464 -21.52 22.69 -9.98
N TYR A 465 -20.41 23.02 -9.32
CA TYR A 465 -19.16 22.28 -9.41
C TYR A 465 -19.18 20.99 -8.58
N PHE A 466 -19.90 20.98 -7.45
CA PHE A 466 -20.19 19.74 -6.73
C PHE A 466 -21.02 18.79 -7.58
N ILE A 467 -22.09 19.30 -8.21
CA ILE A 467 -22.98 18.53 -9.08
C ILE A 467 -22.23 18.00 -10.31
N LYS A 468 -21.40 18.82 -10.95
CA LYS A 468 -20.60 18.46 -12.14
C LYS A 468 -19.71 17.23 -11.91
N SER A 469 -19.11 17.13 -10.72
CA SER A 469 -18.23 16.01 -10.37
C SER A 469 -18.99 14.75 -9.95
N GLU A 470 -20.20 14.88 -9.41
CA GLU A 470 -20.94 13.79 -8.78
C GLU A 470 -21.71 12.91 -9.78
N ASN A 471 -21.64 11.61 -9.56
CA ASN A 471 -22.58 10.62 -10.08
C ASN A 471 -23.18 9.85 -8.90
N ASN A 472 -24.26 10.39 -8.35
CA ASN A 472 -24.96 9.85 -7.20
C ASN A 472 -25.86 8.69 -7.62
N ARG A 473 -25.53 7.49 -7.17
CA ARG A 473 -26.22 6.25 -7.54
C ARG A 473 -27.42 5.93 -6.65
N ALA A 474 -27.70 6.74 -5.63
CA ALA A 474 -28.90 6.55 -4.82
C ALA A 474 -30.15 6.80 -5.68
N PRO A 475 -31.09 5.84 -5.78
CA PRO A 475 -32.25 5.94 -6.65
C PRO A 475 -33.21 7.06 -6.23
N ASP A 476 -33.23 7.38 -4.93
CA ASP A 476 -34.23 8.27 -4.33
C ASP A 476 -33.77 9.74 -4.31
N LEU A 477 -32.50 10.01 -4.58
CA LEU A 477 -31.90 11.34 -4.56
C LEU A 477 -31.84 11.93 -5.98
N ASN A 478 -32.95 12.50 -6.47
CA ASN A 478 -33.06 13.06 -7.83
C ASN A 478 -33.33 14.59 -7.84
N GLY A 479 -32.93 15.29 -6.77
CA GLY A 479 -33.14 16.73 -6.62
C GLY A 479 -32.07 17.61 -7.25
N VAL A 480 -32.28 18.93 -7.19
CA VAL A 480 -31.35 19.97 -7.68
C VAL A 480 -29.98 19.96 -7.00
N HIS A 481 -29.82 19.20 -5.92
CA HIS A 481 -28.58 19.11 -5.17
C HIS A 481 -27.63 18.03 -5.69
N HIS A 482 -28.07 17.08 -6.53
CA HIS A 482 -27.22 15.93 -6.89
C HIS A 482 -26.96 15.78 -8.39
N GLY A 483 -25.71 15.45 -8.71
CA GLY A 483 -25.28 15.04 -10.04
C GLY A 483 -25.52 13.55 -10.29
N LYS A 484 -25.82 13.18 -11.53
CA LYS A 484 -26.08 11.80 -11.97
C LYS A 484 -25.17 11.32 -13.10
N SER A 485 -24.20 12.14 -13.50
CA SER A 485 -23.41 11.91 -14.71
C SER A 485 -21.94 12.30 -14.56
N GLY A 486 -21.54 12.83 -13.39
CA GLY A 486 -20.15 13.16 -13.12
C GLY A 486 -19.23 11.93 -13.08
N PRO A 487 -17.92 12.12 -13.13
CA PRO A 487 -16.96 11.02 -13.04
C PRO A 487 -16.92 10.33 -11.67
N LEU A 488 -17.22 11.03 -10.57
CA LEU A 488 -17.09 10.51 -9.22
C LEU A 488 -18.36 9.77 -8.78
N SER A 489 -18.30 8.45 -8.74
CA SER A 489 -19.35 7.62 -8.13
C SER A 489 -19.53 7.93 -6.64
N VAL A 490 -20.74 8.33 -6.26
CA VAL A 490 -21.21 8.50 -4.88
C VAL A 490 -22.39 7.55 -4.68
N THR A 491 -22.34 6.71 -3.65
CA THR A 491 -23.34 5.66 -3.44
C THR A 491 -23.60 5.47 -1.95
N ASP A 492 -24.76 4.92 -1.63
CA ASP A 492 -25.01 4.34 -0.32
C ASP A 492 -24.16 3.07 -0.16
N LEU A 493 -23.87 2.71 1.09
CA LEU A 493 -23.21 1.43 1.40
C LEU A 493 -24.10 0.26 0.95
N ALA A 494 -23.49 -0.73 0.31
CA ALA A 494 -24.24 -1.88 -0.22
C ALA A 494 -24.76 -2.82 0.88
N ASP A 495 -23.96 -3.05 1.93
CA ASP A 495 -24.27 -3.93 3.06
C ASP A 495 -23.87 -3.24 4.39
N PRO A 496 -24.55 -2.16 4.82
CA PRO A 496 -24.24 -1.49 6.08
C PRO A 496 -24.49 -2.42 7.28
N ASN A 497 -23.76 -2.23 8.37
CA ASN A 497 -23.92 -3.03 9.57
C ASN A 497 -25.26 -2.71 10.27
N PRO A 498 -26.01 -3.70 10.77
CA PRO A 498 -27.26 -3.44 11.50
C PRO A 498 -27.11 -2.51 12.71
N MET A 499 -25.92 -2.41 13.30
CA MET A 499 -25.65 -1.47 14.40
C MET A 499 -25.82 0.00 13.99
N ASP A 500 -25.74 0.33 12.71
CA ASP A 500 -25.96 1.69 12.23
C ASP A 500 -27.41 2.14 12.44
N THR A 501 -28.37 1.26 12.16
CA THR A 501 -29.79 1.50 12.45
C THR A 501 -30.02 1.65 13.95
N VAL A 502 -29.38 0.80 14.76
CA VAL A 502 -29.46 0.90 16.23
C VAL A 502 -28.92 2.25 16.73
N PHE A 503 -27.83 2.74 16.14
CA PHE A 503 -27.29 4.07 16.45
C PHE A 503 -28.27 5.19 16.10
N ILE A 504 -28.91 5.14 14.92
CA ILE A 504 -29.90 6.14 14.49
C ILE A 504 -31.12 6.13 15.41
N GLU A 505 -31.64 4.94 15.75
CA GLU A 505 -32.76 4.79 16.69
C GLU A 505 -32.42 5.31 18.09
N ALA A 506 -31.21 5.00 18.58
CA ALA A 506 -30.71 5.48 19.86
C ALA A 506 -30.61 7.01 19.89
N ALA A 507 -30.03 7.62 18.85
CA ALA A 507 -29.99 9.08 18.73
C ALA A 507 -31.40 9.70 18.62
N GLY A 508 -32.35 9.01 18.00
CA GLY A 508 -33.75 9.41 17.96
C GLY A 508 -34.43 9.50 19.34
N GLN A 509 -34.03 8.67 20.31
CA GLN A 509 -34.51 8.77 21.70
C GLN A 509 -34.08 10.08 22.38
N LEU A 510 -33.02 10.70 21.89
CA LEU A 510 -32.54 12.02 22.31
C LEU A 510 -33.04 13.15 21.40
N GLN A 511 -34.09 12.88 20.60
CA GLN A 511 -34.71 13.82 19.68
C GLN A 511 -33.81 14.30 18.52
N PHE A 512 -32.69 13.62 18.26
CA PHE A 512 -31.93 13.85 17.03
C PHE A 512 -32.65 13.21 15.85
N ARG A 513 -33.08 14.04 14.90
CA ARG A 513 -33.84 13.58 13.73
C ARG A 513 -32.99 12.70 12.82
N PRO A 514 -33.57 11.68 12.17
CA PRO A 514 -32.88 10.97 11.10
C PRO A 514 -32.68 11.90 9.88
N ASN A 515 -31.54 11.78 9.22
CA ASN A 515 -31.24 12.44 7.95
C ASN A 515 -30.62 11.42 6.98
N ARG A 516 -31.20 11.30 5.79
CA ARG A 516 -30.72 10.37 4.74
C ARG A 516 -29.90 11.07 3.65
N ASP A 517 -29.84 12.39 3.68
CA ASP A 517 -29.13 13.20 2.70
C ASP A 517 -28.49 14.43 3.37
N PHE A 518 -27.24 14.24 3.80
CA PHE A 518 -26.45 15.30 4.42
C PHE A 518 -26.02 16.39 3.41
N ASN A 519 -26.17 16.16 2.11
CA ASN A 519 -25.73 17.07 1.04
C ASN A 519 -26.91 17.72 0.29
N GLY A 520 -28.14 17.49 0.76
CA GLY A 520 -29.38 18.07 0.23
C GLY A 520 -29.75 19.40 0.89
N ALA A 521 -31.04 19.56 1.19
CA ALA A 521 -31.59 20.82 1.71
C ALA A 521 -31.04 21.24 3.09
N GLY A 522 -30.57 20.29 3.91
CA GLY A 522 -30.01 20.58 5.21
C GLY A 522 -29.19 19.43 5.78
N GLN A 523 -28.15 19.76 6.55
CA GLN A 523 -27.18 18.79 7.05
C GLN A 523 -27.60 18.16 8.40
N GLU A 524 -28.37 18.87 9.24
CA GLU A 524 -28.67 18.45 10.62
C GLU A 524 -29.44 17.13 10.68
N GLY A 525 -28.98 16.21 11.53
CA GLY A 525 -29.57 14.91 11.82
C GLY A 525 -28.54 13.78 11.86
N VAL A 526 -29.01 12.55 12.05
CA VAL A 526 -28.20 11.32 12.11
C VAL A 526 -28.61 10.32 11.03
N GLY A 527 -27.65 9.57 10.48
CA GLY A 527 -27.89 8.71 9.32
C GLY A 527 -26.67 7.94 8.86
N ILE A 528 -26.87 7.13 7.83
CA ILE A 528 -25.80 6.40 7.13
C ILE A 528 -25.13 7.35 6.13
N TYR A 529 -23.80 7.36 6.09
CA TYR A 529 -23.06 8.19 5.16
C TYR A 529 -23.07 7.64 3.74
N GLN A 530 -23.20 8.52 2.75
CA GLN A 530 -22.82 8.19 1.38
C GLN A 530 -21.29 8.12 1.25
N VAL A 531 -20.82 7.22 0.38
CA VAL A 531 -19.41 6.94 0.18
C VAL A 531 -18.99 7.08 -1.28
N THR A 532 -17.73 7.45 -1.51
CA THR A 532 -17.10 7.45 -2.83
C THR A 532 -16.63 6.03 -3.20
N GLN A 533 -17.58 5.19 -3.64
CA GLN A 533 -17.32 3.82 -4.08
C GLN A 533 -17.92 3.54 -5.46
N ASP A 534 -17.28 2.63 -6.21
CA ASP A 534 -17.80 2.05 -7.44
C ASP A 534 -17.74 0.53 -7.36
N GLY A 535 -18.91 -0.13 -7.38
CA GLY A 535 -19.01 -1.59 -7.28
C GLY A 535 -18.35 -2.18 -6.03
N GLY A 536 -18.48 -1.51 -4.87
CA GLY A 536 -17.89 -1.95 -3.59
C GLY A 536 -16.38 -1.76 -3.48
N ARG A 537 -15.77 -1.06 -4.44
CA ARG A 537 -14.36 -0.62 -4.40
C ARG A 537 -14.28 0.87 -4.14
N ARG A 538 -13.19 1.31 -3.52
CA ARG A 538 -12.86 2.73 -3.39
C ARG A 538 -12.80 3.39 -4.77
N HIS A 539 -13.45 4.55 -4.90
CA HIS A 539 -13.37 5.36 -6.11
C HIS A 539 -12.58 6.65 -5.83
N SER A 540 -11.26 6.57 -5.95
CA SER A 540 -10.33 7.70 -5.76
C SER A 540 -10.44 8.71 -6.92
N THR A 541 -9.87 9.90 -6.75
CA THR A 541 -9.81 10.87 -7.85
C THR A 541 -8.93 10.40 -9.01
N ALA A 542 -7.94 9.54 -8.76
CA ALA A 542 -7.15 8.91 -9.81
C ALA A 542 -8.05 8.03 -10.70
N HIS A 543 -8.84 7.12 -10.09
CA HIS A 543 -9.77 6.28 -10.84
C HIS A 543 -10.91 7.07 -11.50
N ALA A 544 -11.48 8.05 -10.79
CA ALA A 544 -12.62 8.80 -11.32
C ALA A 544 -12.22 9.76 -12.46
N PHE A 545 -11.07 10.43 -12.36
CA PHE A 545 -10.70 11.51 -13.29
C PHE A 545 -9.52 11.18 -14.21
N LEU A 546 -8.47 10.52 -13.70
CA LEU A 546 -7.26 10.26 -14.49
C LEU A 546 -7.37 9.01 -15.35
N GLU A 547 -7.96 7.93 -14.83
CA GLU A 547 -8.08 6.68 -15.59
C GLU A 547 -8.89 6.88 -16.90
N PRO A 548 -10.03 7.61 -16.92
CA PRO A 548 -10.71 7.94 -18.18
C PRO A 548 -9.89 8.86 -19.11
N ALA A 549 -8.96 9.64 -18.56
CA ALA A 549 -8.13 10.57 -19.32
C ALA A 549 -6.78 9.96 -19.78
N ARG A 550 -6.45 8.74 -19.34
CA ARG A 550 -5.12 8.11 -19.50
C ARG A 550 -4.65 7.96 -20.94
N GLY A 551 -5.58 7.82 -21.90
CA GLY A 551 -5.27 7.69 -23.33
C GLY A 551 -5.03 9.01 -24.07
N ARG A 552 -5.16 10.16 -23.42
CA ARG A 552 -5.02 11.47 -24.07
C ARG A 552 -3.55 11.81 -24.31
N ALA A 553 -3.19 12.07 -25.56
CA ALA A 553 -1.80 12.35 -25.96
C ALA A 553 -1.20 13.62 -25.32
N ASN A 554 -2.05 14.55 -24.90
CA ASN A 554 -1.68 15.82 -24.26
C ASN A 554 -1.64 15.74 -22.72
N LEU A 555 -1.82 14.56 -22.12
CA LEU A 555 -1.70 14.33 -20.68
C LEU A 555 -0.53 13.38 -20.38
N ARG A 556 0.45 13.88 -19.61
CA ARG A 556 1.56 13.10 -19.08
C ARG A 556 1.41 12.96 -17.57
N VAL A 557 1.46 11.74 -17.05
CA VAL A 557 1.50 11.46 -15.60
C VAL A 557 2.86 10.87 -15.24
N VAL A 558 3.55 11.51 -14.30
CA VAL A 558 4.87 11.14 -13.79
C VAL A 558 4.72 10.81 -12.31
N THR A 559 4.99 9.56 -11.93
CA THR A 559 4.94 9.10 -10.53
C THR A 559 6.33 8.92 -9.94
N SER A 560 6.41 8.65 -8.65
CA SER A 560 7.68 8.47 -7.90
C SER A 560 8.63 9.66 -8.10
N SER A 561 8.07 10.87 -8.14
CA SER A 561 8.77 12.09 -8.52
C SER A 561 8.33 13.24 -7.62
N GLN A 562 9.21 13.69 -6.74
CA GLN A 562 8.92 14.71 -5.74
C GLN A 562 9.35 16.09 -6.24
N VAL A 563 8.44 17.06 -6.22
CA VAL A 563 8.78 18.46 -6.45
C VAL A 563 9.62 18.98 -5.28
N ALA A 564 10.83 19.42 -5.57
CA ALA A 564 11.79 19.93 -4.59
C ALA A 564 11.71 21.46 -4.45
N ALA A 565 11.61 22.18 -5.57
CA ALA A 565 11.55 23.63 -5.61
C ALA A 565 10.90 24.14 -6.91
N LEU A 566 10.51 25.42 -6.94
CA LEU A 566 10.07 26.14 -8.13
C LEU A 566 11.26 26.65 -8.93
N GLU A 567 11.17 26.57 -10.26
CA GLU A 567 12.13 27.15 -11.20
C GLU A 567 11.64 28.49 -11.71
N TRP A 568 12.58 29.42 -11.90
CA TRP A 568 12.29 30.82 -12.22
C TRP A 568 12.94 31.20 -13.54
N SER A 569 12.25 32.02 -14.32
CA SER A 569 12.79 32.71 -15.48
C SER A 569 12.45 34.19 -15.33
N ASN A 570 13.47 35.02 -15.11
CA ASN A 570 13.31 36.38 -14.60
C ASN A 570 12.45 36.37 -13.31
N ASP A 571 11.44 37.24 -13.23
CA ASP A 571 10.55 37.38 -12.07
C ASP A 571 9.29 36.49 -12.15
N ARG A 572 9.29 35.49 -13.05
CA ARG A 572 8.16 34.59 -13.26
C ARG A 572 8.53 33.15 -12.95
N VAL A 573 7.61 32.43 -12.28
CA VAL A 573 7.74 30.98 -12.10
C VAL A 573 7.56 30.30 -13.45
N ALA A 574 8.59 29.58 -13.88
CA ALA A 574 8.70 28.99 -15.20
C ALA A 574 8.79 27.45 -15.17
N GLY A 575 8.70 26.82 -14.00
CA GLY A 575 8.76 25.37 -13.91
C GLY A 575 8.96 24.87 -12.49
N VAL A 576 9.36 23.60 -12.39
CA VAL A 576 9.67 22.94 -11.12
C VAL A 576 10.93 22.10 -11.24
N ARG A 577 11.67 22.02 -10.15
CA ARG A 577 12.73 21.04 -9.95
C ARG A 577 12.13 19.81 -9.29
N VAL A 578 12.39 18.65 -9.88
CA VAL A 578 11.84 17.37 -9.45
C VAL A 578 12.98 16.44 -9.13
N ARG A 579 12.88 15.74 -8.01
CA ARG A 579 13.73 14.60 -7.65
C ARG A 579 12.99 13.31 -7.99
N ASP A 580 13.53 12.53 -8.92
CA ASP A 580 12.95 11.24 -9.31
C ASP A 580 13.23 10.14 -8.28
N GLY A 581 12.66 8.95 -8.50
CA GLY A 581 12.76 7.80 -7.59
C GLY A 581 14.19 7.28 -7.40
N ASP A 582 15.08 7.59 -8.36
CA ASP A 582 16.50 7.27 -8.35
C ASP A 582 17.34 8.37 -7.70
N GLY A 583 16.71 9.47 -7.27
CA GLY A 583 17.36 10.60 -6.62
C GLY A 583 17.92 11.65 -7.56
N ASN A 584 17.74 11.52 -8.87
CA ASN A 584 18.23 12.51 -9.83
C ASN A 584 17.33 13.75 -9.80
N GLU A 585 17.96 14.93 -9.85
CA GLU A 585 17.23 16.18 -9.99
C GLU A 585 17.08 16.56 -11.46
N ARG A 586 15.87 16.96 -11.84
CA ARG A 586 15.52 17.38 -13.19
C ARG A 586 14.65 18.63 -13.13
N ALA A 587 14.98 19.62 -13.95
CA ALA A 587 14.10 20.76 -14.17
C ALA A 587 13.04 20.37 -15.19
N ILE A 588 11.81 20.79 -14.96
CA ILE A 588 10.75 20.66 -15.95
C ILE A 588 10.08 22.04 -16.12
N GLY A 589 10.12 22.62 -17.32
CA GLY A 589 9.61 23.97 -17.66
C GLY A 589 8.13 24.06 -18.06
N ALA A 590 7.42 25.11 -17.62
CA ALA A 590 6.00 25.35 -17.82
C ALA A 590 5.76 26.71 -18.52
N ASP A 591 5.12 26.66 -19.68
CA ASP A 591 5.01 27.85 -20.53
C ASP A 591 3.93 28.80 -20.05
N ARG A 592 2.83 28.27 -19.51
CA ARG A 592 1.67 29.07 -19.08
C ARG A 592 1.63 29.33 -17.59
N GLU A 593 1.64 28.28 -16.77
CA GLU A 593 1.49 28.39 -15.32
C GLU A 593 1.98 27.10 -14.64
N VAL A 594 2.51 27.23 -13.43
CA VAL A 594 2.72 26.12 -12.48
C VAL A 594 1.56 26.12 -11.49
N ILE A 595 0.97 24.95 -11.24
CA ILE A 595 -0.18 24.83 -10.35
C ILE A 595 0.18 23.86 -9.22
N LEU A 596 0.29 24.38 -8.00
CA LEU A 596 0.54 23.55 -6.82
C LEU A 596 -0.76 22.92 -6.34
N SER A 597 -0.74 21.59 -6.20
CA SER A 597 -1.84 20.79 -5.66
C SER A 597 -1.31 19.76 -4.64
N ALA A 598 -0.31 20.17 -3.85
CA ALA A 598 0.39 19.33 -2.88
C ALA A 598 -0.29 19.29 -1.49
N GLY A 599 -1.46 19.91 -1.37
CA GLY A 599 -2.30 19.90 -0.17
C GLY A 599 -1.84 20.89 0.91
N ALA A 600 -2.60 20.94 2.00
CA ALA A 600 -2.39 21.87 3.12
C ALA A 600 -1.05 21.74 3.87
N ILE A 601 -0.23 20.73 3.55
CA ILE A 601 1.10 20.57 4.14
C ILE A 601 2.18 20.73 3.07
N GLY A 602 2.04 20.04 1.93
CA GLY A 602 3.07 20.06 0.88
C GLY A 602 3.13 21.38 0.10
N SER A 603 2.00 22.05 -0.13
CA SER A 603 1.99 23.32 -0.88
C SER A 603 2.76 24.44 -0.17
N PRO A 604 2.51 24.76 1.12
CA PRO A 604 3.33 25.76 1.81
C PRO A 604 4.80 25.33 1.96
N GLU A 605 5.08 24.03 2.13
CA GLU A 605 6.46 23.50 2.19
C GLU A 605 7.23 23.81 0.89
N ILE A 606 6.64 23.53 -0.27
CA ILE A 606 7.25 23.79 -1.58
C ILE A 606 7.46 25.30 -1.78
N LEU A 607 6.49 26.14 -1.41
CA LEU A 607 6.62 27.59 -1.50
C LEU A 607 7.79 28.10 -0.66
N MET A 608 7.85 27.73 0.62
CA MET A 608 8.90 28.18 1.53
C MET A 608 10.28 27.73 1.04
N ARG A 609 10.43 26.47 0.62
CA ARG A 609 11.70 25.98 0.03
C ARG A 609 12.09 26.69 -1.27
N SER A 610 11.12 27.30 -1.94
CA SER A 610 11.32 28.08 -3.16
C SER A 610 11.56 29.57 -2.90
N GLY A 611 11.66 29.98 -1.63
CA GLY A 611 11.87 31.38 -1.24
C GLY A 611 10.60 32.23 -1.21
N ILE A 612 9.41 31.62 -1.19
CA ILE A 612 8.12 32.31 -1.07
C ILE A 612 7.50 31.96 0.29
N GLY A 613 7.38 32.95 1.18
CA GLY A 613 6.84 32.73 2.52
C GLY A 613 7.28 33.80 3.51
N PRO A 614 7.16 33.59 4.83
CA PRO A 614 7.55 34.57 5.83
C PRO A 614 9.05 34.90 5.73
N GLY A 615 9.39 36.12 5.32
CA GLY A 615 10.76 36.50 4.97
C GLY A 615 11.76 36.31 6.11
N ALA A 616 11.34 36.55 7.35
CA ALA A 616 12.17 36.33 8.54
C ALA A 616 12.51 34.84 8.73
N ASP A 617 11.51 33.96 8.61
CA ASP A 617 11.67 32.51 8.78
C ASP A 617 12.54 31.91 7.66
N LEU A 618 12.34 32.37 6.43
CA LEU A 618 13.16 31.98 5.28
C LEU A 618 14.62 32.40 5.47
N THR A 619 14.85 33.64 5.90
CA THR A 619 16.20 34.15 6.19
C THR A 619 16.87 33.34 7.31
N ALA A 620 16.13 33.05 8.39
CA ALA A 620 16.62 32.22 9.50
C ALA A 620 16.97 30.79 9.06
N ALA A 621 16.24 30.25 8.08
CA ALA A 621 16.50 28.96 7.45
C ALA A 621 17.62 29.00 6.38
N GLY A 622 18.27 30.15 6.13
CA GLY A 622 19.30 30.29 5.10
C GLY A 622 18.76 30.20 3.67
N ILE A 623 17.46 30.44 3.45
CA ILE A 623 16.81 30.44 2.14
C ILE A 623 16.67 31.89 1.66
N ALA A 624 17.11 32.14 0.43
CA ALA A 624 16.95 33.46 -0.20
C ALA A 624 15.46 33.82 -0.34
N VAL A 625 15.06 34.94 0.23
CA VAL A 625 13.68 35.46 0.11
C VAL A 625 13.47 35.99 -1.30
N LYS A 626 12.67 35.29 -2.09
CA LYS A 626 12.21 35.75 -3.42
C LYS A 626 10.96 36.57 -3.32
N HIS A 627 10.04 36.18 -2.44
CA HIS A 627 8.81 36.92 -2.19
C HIS A 627 8.39 36.74 -0.72
N ASP A 628 8.32 37.86 0.01
CA ASP A 628 7.83 37.85 1.40
C ASP A 628 6.30 37.75 1.39
N LEU A 629 5.81 36.61 1.85
CA LEU A 629 4.38 36.29 1.90
C LEU A 629 4.07 35.62 3.24
N PRO A 630 3.87 36.40 4.32
CA PRO A 630 3.80 35.88 5.69
C PRO A 630 2.57 35.00 5.98
N GLY A 631 1.60 34.95 5.05
CA GLY A 631 0.46 34.03 5.14
C GLY A 631 0.81 32.57 4.82
N VAL A 632 1.92 32.30 4.11
CA VAL A 632 2.30 30.94 3.72
C VAL A 632 2.62 30.11 4.95
N GLY A 633 1.94 28.96 5.07
CA GLY A 633 2.10 28.03 6.19
C GLY A 633 1.30 28.40 7.44
N ALA A 634 0.82 29.65 7.58
CA ALA A 634 -0.01 30.08 8.70
C ALA A 634 -1.46 29.57 8.57
N ASN A 635 -2.33 29.83 9.55
CA ASN A 635 -3.77 29.54 9.44
C ASN A 635 -4.09 28.06 9.13
N LEU A 636 -3.31 27.12 9.68
CA LEU A 636 -3.63 25.69 9.55
C LEU A 636 -4.84 25.37 10.42
N HIS A 637 -5.89 24.82 9.80
CA HIS A 637 -7.09 24.34 10.50
C HIS A 637 -7.16 22.83 10.37
N ASP A 638 -7.66 22.16 11.39
CA ASP A 638 -8.06 20.77 11.29
C ASP A 638 -9.20 20.51 12.28
N HIS A 639 -10.05 19.56 11.94
CA HIS A 639 -11.12 19.12 12.83
C HIS A 639 -10.52 18.26 13.96
N VAL A 640 -10.73 18.68 15.20
CA VAL A 640 -10.38 17.90 16.38
C VAL A 640 -11.49 16.91 16.71
N ASP A 641 -11.14 15.65 16.99
CA ASP A 641 -12.07 14.64 17.49
C ASP A 641 -11.63 13.98 18.79
N CYS A 642 -12.62 13.48 19.52
CA CYS A 642 -12.45 12.55 20.63
C CYS A 642 -13.46 11.41 20.51
N LEU A 643 -13.13 10.25 21.09
CA LEU A 643 -13.84 8.99 20.84
C LEU A 643 -14.43 8.42 22.14
N VAL A 644 -15.59 7.77 22.02
CA VAL A 644 -16.17 6.87 23.02
C VAL A 644 -16.11 5.45 22.46
N ILE A 645 -15.59 4.48 23.22
CA ILE A 645 -15.54 3.06 22.82
C ILE A 645 -16.35 2.24 23.81
N CYS A 646 -17.24 1.39 23.29
CA CYS A 646 -17.95 0.38 24.06
C CYS A 646 -17.59 -1.03 23.58
N LYS A 647 -17.40 -1.98 24.51
CA LYS A 647 -17.44 -3.41 24.18
C LYS A 647 -18.88 -3.86 24.04
N SER A 648 -19.11 -4.86 23.20
CA SER A 648 -20.42 -5.48 22.98
C SER A 648 -20.37 -6.96 23.36
N ARG A 649 -21.44 -7.47 23.98
CA ARG A 649 -21.66 -8.91 24.17
C ARG A 649 -22.21 -9.58 22.91
N SER A 650 -22.91 -8.81 22.09
CA SER A 650 -23.36 -9.23 20.76
C SER A 650 -22.22 -9.24 19.75
N ARG A 651 -22.34 -10.13 18.74
CA ARG A 651 -21.44 -10.28 17.60
C ARG A 651 -21.96 -9.57 16.33
N THR A 652 -23.02 -8.76 16.45
CA THR A 652 -23.53 -7.90 15.37
C THR A 652 -22.47 -6.88 14.90
N PRO A 653 -21.78 -6.14 15.79
CA PRO A 653 -20.70 -5.28 15.36
C PRO A 653 -19.51 -6.09 14.81
N TYR A 654 -18.74 -5.49 13.93
CA TYR A 654 -17.46 -6.01 13.46
C TYR A 654 -16.50 -6.24 14.64
N GLY A 655 -15.76 -7.34 14.58
CA GLY A 655 -14.83 -7.73 15.64
C GLY A 655 -14.19 -9.08 15.40
N LEU A 656 -13.08 -9.32 16.10
CA LEU A 656 -12.36 -10.59 16.07
C LEU A 656 -12.75 -11.42 17.29
N SER A 657 -13.28 -12.62 17.08
CA SER A 657 -13.50 -13.61 18.14
C SER A 657 -13.41 -15.02 17.56
N ALA A 658 -13.12 -16.01 18.39
CA ALA A 658 -13.08 -17.42 17.95
C ALA A 658 -14.37 -17.82 17.23
N GLY A 659 -15.53 -17.42 17.77
CA GLY A 659 -16.80 -17.69 17.14
C GLY A 659 -17.01 -16.96 15.80
N ALA A 660 -16.35 -15.81 15.58
CA ALA A 660 -16.49 -15.00 14.36
C ALA A 660 -15.62 -15.46 13.19
N ALA A 661 -14.67 -16.38 13.40
CA ALA A 661 -13.77 -16.85 12.33
C ALA A 661 -14.51 -17.39 11.09
N PRO A 662 -15.57 -18.22 11.20
CA PRO A 662 -16.33 -18.67 10.03
C PRO A 662 -17.02 -17.52 9.28
N LYS A 663 -17.56 -16.54 10.03
CA LYS A 663 -18.17 -15.34 9.44
C LYS A 663 -17.12 -14.53 8.69
N LEU A 664 -15.95 -14.28 9.28
CA LEU A 664 -14.87 -13.52 8.65
C LEU A 664 -14.35 -14.18 7.36
N PHE A 665 -14.24 -15.51 7.35
CA PHE A 665 -13.92 -16.27 6.14
C PHE A 665 -14.98 -16.10 5.06
N TYR A 666 -16.26 -16.23 5.42
CA TYR A 666 -17.39 -16.01 4.51
C TYR A 666 -17.47 -14.56 3.97
N GLU A 667 -17.21 -13.55 4.81
CA GLU A 667 -17.09 -12.14 4.38
C GLU A 667 -15.96 -11.95 3.35
N GLY A 668 -14.85 -12.70 3.49
CA GLY A 668 -13.76 -12.74 2.51
C GLY A 668 -14.24 -13.26 1.14
N LEU A 669 -14.95 -14.39 1.13
CA LEU A 669 -15.51 -14.97 -0.09
C LEU A 669 -16.55 -14.05 -0.74
N ARG A 670 -17.46 -13.46 0.06
CA ARG A 670 -18.45 -12.48 -0.43
C ARG A 670 -17.79 -11.30 -1.13
N TYR A 671 -16.70 -10.78 -0.58
CA TYR A 671 -15.98 -9.67 -1.20
C TYR A 671 -15.27 -10.10 -2.49
N LEU A 672 -14.68 -11.29 -2.54
CA LEU A 672 -14.04 -11.78 -3.76
C LEU A 672 -15.04 -12.01 -4.90
N ALA A 673 -16.20 -12.59 -4.59
CA ALA A 673 -17.24 -12.91 -5.57
C ALA A 673 -18.06 -11.69 -6.01
N ALA A 674 -18.49 -10.85 -5.06
CA ALA A 674 -19.49 -9.81 -5.29
C ALA A 674 -19.08 -8.42 -4.82
N ARG A 675 -17.87 -8.24 -4.27
CA ARG A 675 -17.38 -6.95 -3.70
C ARG A 675 -18.33 -6.38 -2.65
N ARG A 676 -18.88 -7.26 -1.83
CA ARG A 676 -19.89 -6.97 -0.82
C ARG A 676 -19.44 -7.42 0.57
N GLY A 677 -20.20 -7.04 1.60
CA GLY A 677 -19.91 -7.36 3.00
C GLY A 677 -18.81 -6.51 3.63
N MET A 678 -18.30 -6.97 4.78
CA MET A 678 -17.43 -6.20 5.68
C MET A 678 -16.17 -5.63 5.00
N LEU A 679 -15.58 -6.33 4.03
CA LEU A 679 -14.37 -5.84 3.34
C LEU A 679 -14.65 -4.65 2.39
N ALA A 680 -15.91 -4.48 1.97
CA ALA A 680 -16.40 -3.33 1.21
C ALA A 680 -16.82 -2.14 2.12
N SER A 681 -16.87 -2.35 3.43
CA SER A 681 -17.17 -1.30 4.40
C SER A 681 -16.01 -0.29 4.50
N ASN A 682 -16.34 0.99 4.64
CA ASN A 682 -15.39 2.03 5.02
C ASN A 682 -15.12 2.08 6.54
N MET A 683 -15.73 1.18 7.32
CA MET A 683 -15.74 1.10 8.80
C MET A 683 -16.41 2.26 9.52
N VAL A 684 -16.62 3.40 8.88
CA VAL A 684 -17.25 4.59 9.44
C VAL A 684 -18.57 4.81 8.70
N GLU A 685 -19.53 3.94 8.98
CA GLU A 685 -20.70 3.72 8.12
C GLU A 685 -21.81 4.75 8.38
N ALA A 686 -22.06 5.07 9.66
CA ALA A 686 -23.08 6.03 10.07
C ALA A 686 -22.49 7.19 10.88
N GLY A 687 -23.32 8.19 11.17
CA GLY A 687 -22.93 9.36 11.93
C GLY A 687 -24.01 10.42 11.88
N GLY A 688 -23.61 11.69 11.94
CA GLY A 688 -24.55 12.79 11.85
C GLY A 688 -23.95 14.13 12.19
N PHE A 689 -24.75 15.17 11.99
CA PHE A 689 -24.42 16.54 12.29
C PHE A 689 -25.47 17.07 13.26
N VAL A 690 -25.04 17.45 14.45
CA VAL A 690 -25.95 17.90 15.50
C VAL A 690 -25.51 19.25 16.05
N ARG A 691 -26.46 19.96 16.64
CA ARG A 691 -26.20 21.12 17.46
C ARG A 691 -25.82 20.67 18.87
N SER A 692 -24.75 21.25 19.39
CA SER A 692 -24.27 20.93 20.74
C SER A 692 -25.22 21.44 21.83
N GLN A 693 -26.02 22.47 21.51
CA GLN A 693 -27.04 23.06 22.38
C GLN A 693 -28.23 23.61 21.54
N PRO A 694 -29.42 23.80 22.13
CA PRO A 694 -30.62 24.26 21.40
C PRO A 694 -30.52 25.66 20.78
N ASP A 695 -29.73 26.54 21.38
CA ASP A 695 -29.52 27.94 21.00
C ASP A 695 -28.47 28.13 19.89
N VAL A 696 -27.73 27.07 19.53
CA VAL A 696 -26.83 27.09 18.38
C VAL A 696 -27.67 27.12 17.09
N GLU A 697 -27.31 28.01 16.16
CA GLU A 697 -28.08 28.22 14.93
C GLU A 697 -27.99 27.05 13.94
N ARG A 698 -26.82 26.39 13.86
CA ARG A 698 -26.53 25.31 12.90
C ARG A 698 -25.60 24.26 13.49
N PRO A 699 -25.64 22.99 13.00
CA PRO A 699 -24.82 21.92 13.56
C PRO A 699 -23.35 22.29 13.70
N ASP A 700 -22.76 22.04 14.86
CA ASP A 700 -21.38 22.36 15.23
C ASP A 700 -20.58 21.11 15.65
N ILE A 701 -21.25 19.96 15.78
CA ILE A 701 -20.67 18.64 16.06
C ILE A 701 -20.94 17.68 14.91
N GLN A 702 -19.92 16.91 14.53
CA GLN A 702 -20.05 15.75 13.62
C GLN A 702 -19.75 14.46 14.37
N PHE A 703 -20.66 13.49 14.25
CA PHE A 703 -20.46 12.13 14.72
C PHE A 703 -19.96 11.20 13.63
N HIS A 704 -19.07 10.29 13.99
CA HIS A 704 -18.63 9.20 13.12
C HIS A 704 -18.77 7.89 13.89
N PHE A 705 -19.79 7.12 13.55
CA PHE A 705 -20.11 5.84 14.18
C PHE A 705 -19.41 4.70 13.44
N ILE A 706 -18.68 3.92 14.22
CA ILE A 706 -17.96 2.73 13.77
C ILE A 706 -18.64 1.54 14.42
N PRO A 707 -19.28 0.64 13.65
CA PRO A 707 -19.86 -0.60 14.17
C PRO A 707 -18.77 -1.64 14.44
N GLY A 708 -17.71 -1.24 15.15
CA GLY A 708 -16.54 -2.04 15.49
C GLY A 708 -15.75 -1.42 16.64
N ARG A 709 -14.96 -2.24 17.31
CA ARG A 709 -14.11 -1.80 18.43
C ARG A 709 -12.78 -1.26 17.93
N LYS A 710 -12.53 0.04 18.08
CA LYS A 710 -11.22 0.64 17.79
C LYS A 710 -10.21 0.26 18.88
N SER A 711 -8.94 0.08 18.51
CA SER A 711 -7.88 -0.12 19.51
C SER A 711 -7.66 1.15 20.33
N HIS A 712 -7.64 0.97 21.65
CA HIS A 712 -7.26 1.99 22.64
C HIS A 712 -5.82 1.77 23.14
N ARG A 713 -5.14 0.69 22.70
CA ARG A 713 -3.80 0.28 23.13
C ARG A 713 -2.77 0.32 22.00
N GLY A 714 -3.08 1.00 20.89
CA GLY A 714 -2.21 1.11 19.72
C GLY A 714 -2.05 -0.17 18.89
N ARG A 715 -2.82 -1.24 19.18
CA ARG A 715 -2.83 -2.48 18.40
C ARG A 715 -3.50 -2.26 17.05
N MET A 716 -3.12 -3.05 16.04
CA MET A 716 -3.74 -2.97 14.72
C MET A 716 -5.19 -3.47 14.74
N LEU A 717 -5.45 -4.57 15.47
CA LEU A 717 -6.78 -5.14 15.68
C LEU A 717 -6.93 -5.53 17.16
N GLU A 718 -8.13 -5.36 17.71
CA GLU A 718 -8.47 -5.79 19.07
C GLU A 718 -9.31 -7.07 19.05
N TYR A 719 -9.13 -7.90 20.07
CA TYR A 719 -10.02 -9.04 20.31
C TYR A 719 -11.34 -8.57 20.93
N GLY A 720 -12.45 -9.16 20.49
CA GLY A 720 -13.81 -8.86 20.90
C GLY A 720 -14.58 -7.99 19.90
N HIS A 721 -15.85 -7.76 20.21
CA HIS A 721 -16.79 -6.95 19.43
C HIS A 721 -17.12 -5.67 20.21
N GLY A 722 -17.57 -4.62 19.51
CA GLY A 722 -17.89 -3.34 20.12
C GLY A 722 -18.29 -2.29 19.10
N VAL A 723 -18.54 -1.09 19.59
CA VAL A 723 -18.82 0.09 18.76
C VAL A 723 -17.93 1.23 19.21
N SER A 724 -17.64 2.15 18.30
CA SER A 724 -16.90 3.37 18.61
C SER A 724 -17.63 4.57 18.03
N LEU A 725 -17.86 5.61 18.84
CA LEU A 725 -18.48 6.85 18.39
C LEU A 725 -17.48 7.98 18.54
N HIS A 726 -17.03 8.49 17.41
CA HIS A 726 -16.17 9.65 17.33
C HIS A 726 -17.00 10.93 17.28
N THR A 727 -16.53 11.96 17.98
CA THR A 727 -17.14 13.28 18.06
C THR A 727 -16.13 14.29 17.56
N GLY A 728 -16.43 14.99 16.46
CA GLY A 728 -15.59 16.03 15.87
C GLY A 728 -16.20 17.42 16.02
N VAL A 729 -15.37 18.42 16.27
CA VAL A 729 -15.76 19.84 16.22
C VAL A 729 -15.69 20.32 14.77
N LEU A 730 -16.77 20.89 14.23
CA LEU A 730 -16.88 21.28 12.82
C LEU A 730 -16.20 22.60 12.47
N ARG A 731 -16.16 23.55 13.40
CA ARG A 731 -15.64 24.90 13.16
C ARG A 731 -14.72 25.32 14.31
N PRO A 732 -13.56 24.66 14.46
CA PRO A 732 -12.63 24.95 15.55
C PRO A 732 -12.06 26.35 15.42
N LYS A 733 -11.88 27.02 16.55
CA LYS A 733 -11.26 28.35 16.65
C LYS A 733 -9.73 28.28 16.67
N SER A 734 -9.18 27.17 17.16
CA SER A 734 -7.73 26.98 17.22
C SER A 734 -7.09 27.05 15.83
N ARG A 735 -5.88 27.61 15.77
CA ARG A 735 -5.08 27.75 14.54
C ARG A 735 -3.68 27.24 14.77
N GLY A 736 -3.21 26.46 13.80
CA GLY A 736 -1.85 25.95 13.72
C GLY A 736 -1.02 26.62 12.62
N ALA A 737 0.15 26.04 12.35
CA ALA A 737 1.02 26.43 11.25
C ALA A 737 1.85 25.25 10.70
N VAL A 738 2.30 25.39 9.46
CA VAL A 738 3.32 24.56 8.81
C VAL A 738 4.53 25.45 8.56
N THR A 739 5.67 25.14 9.18
CA THR A 739 6.91 25.89 9.00
C THR A 739 8.02 24.96 8.52
N LEU A 740 9.10 25.53 7.99
CA LEU A 740 10.33 24.76 7.77
C LEU A 740 10.96 24.38 9.11
N ASN A 741 11.73 23.30 9.10
CA ASN A 741 12.58 22.97 10.23
C ASN A 741 13.80 23.90 10.22
N ALA A 742 13.92 24.73 11.27
CA ALA A 742 15.00 25.71 11.38
C ALA A 742 16.40 25.08 11.43
N ALA A 743 16.54 23.86 11.95
CA ALA A 743 17.82 23.17 12.07
C ALA A 743 18.22 22.45 10.76
N ASP A 744 17.24 22.03 9.97
CA ASP A 744 17.45 21.41 8.66
C ASP A 744 16.26 21.74 7.72
N PRO A 745 16.36 22.80 6.92
CA PRO A 745 15.31 23.20 5.99
C PRO A 745 15.00 22.17 4.89
N SER A 746 15.89 21.20 4.69
CA SER A 746 15.70 20.07 3.76
C SER A 746 14.92 18.91 4.39
N ALA A 747 14.83 18.85 5.72
CA ALA A 747 14.03 17.88 6.44
C ALA A 747 12.53 18.16 6.30
N ARG A 748 11.72 17.21 6.81
CA ARG A 748 10.26 17.35 6.86
C ARG A 748 9.85 18.65 7.56
N PRO A 749 8.75 19.29 7.13
CA PRO A 749 8.25 20.50 7.75
C PRO A 749 7.79 20.23 9.18
N VAL A 750 7.85 21.25 10.02
CA VAL A 750 7.24 21.24 11.34
C VAL A 750 5.76 21.55 11.16
N ILE A 751 4.90 20.66 11.67
CA ILE A 751 3.45 20.79 11.54
C ILE A 751 2.86 20.95 12.93
N ASP A 752 2.47 22.17 13.30
CA ASP A 752 1.69 22.42 14.51
C ASP A 752 0.22 22.54 14.14
N LEU A 753 -0.63 21.62 14.59
CA LEU A 753 -2.07 21.66 14.30
C LEU A 753 -2.81 22.66 15.19
N GLY A 754 -2.23 23.09 16.31
CA GLY A 754 -2.87 23.94 17.30
C GLY A 754 -4.07 23.29 18.01
N LEU A 755 -4.19 21.96 18.03
CA LEU A 755 -5.41 21.30 18.54
C LEU A 755 -5.70 21.66 20.01
N LEU A 756 -6.93 22.12 20.27
CA LEU A 756 -7.43 22.52 21.61
C LEU A 756 -6.59 23.63 22.27
N ARG A 757 -5.97 24.51 21.48
CA ARG A 757 -5.30 25.71 21.99
C ARG A 757 -6.32 26.72 22.53
N GLU A 758 -7.46 26.84 21.87
CA GLU A 758 -8.59 27.67 22.32
C GLU A 758 -9.54 26.86 23.21
N GLU A 759 -9.91 27.44 24.36
CA GLU A 759 -10.76 26.78 25.35
C GLU A 759 -12.17 26.48 24.80
N ASP A 760 -12.68 27.32 23.90
CA ASP A 760 -13.99 27.10 23.27
C ASP A 760 -14.08 25.77 22.51
N ASP A 761 -12.97 25.33 21.91
CA ASP A 761 -12.91 24.05 21.20
C ASP A 761 -12.97 22.88 22.19
N MET A 762 -12.31 23.00 23.35
CA MET A 762 -12.39 22.00 24.43
C MET A 762 -13.81 21.89 24.96
N GLN A 763 -14.46 23.02 25.25
CA GLN A 763 -15.82 23.04 25.77
C GLN A 763 -16.83 22.44 24.78
N LEU A 764 -16.69 22.77 23.49
CA LEU A 764 -17.53 22.19 22.44
C LEU A 764 -17.31 20.69 22.28
N LEU A 765 -16.06 20.24 22.24
CA LEU A 765 -15.74 18.82 22.14
C LEU A 765 -16.26 18.04 23.36
N MET A 766 -16.14 18.61 24.56
CA MET A 766 -16.69 18.02 25.78
C MET A 766 -18.21 17.83 25.71
N ARG A 767 -18.96 18.84 25.24
CA ARG A 767 -20.41 18.71 25.02
C ARG A 767 -20.73 17.58 24.05
N GLY A 768 -20.03 17.52 22.92
CA GLY A 768 -20.23 16.46 21.93
C GLY A 768 -19.92 15.06 22.49
N VAL A 769 -18.88 14.91 23.31
CA VAL A 769 -18.55 13.62 23.95
C VAL A 769 -19.63 13.21 24.97
N LYS A 770 -20.19 14.16 25.73
CA LYS A 770 -21.33 13.88 26.63
C LYS A 770 -22.53 13.37 25.83
N ILE A 771 -22.90 14.03 24.73
CA ILE A 771 -23.96 13.59 23.83
C ILE A 771 -23.67 12.18 23.28
N ALA A 772 -22.42 11.89 22.87
CA ALA A 772 -22.04 10.57 22.38
C ALA A 772 -22.23 9.47 23.43
N ARG A 773 -21.88 9.73 24.70
CA ARG A 773 -22.12 8.79 25.81
C ARG A 773 -23.61 8.58 26.03
N ASP A 774 -24.40 9.65 25.97
CA ASP A 774 -25.85 9.57 26.16
C ASP A 774 -26.51 8.74 25.05
N ILE A 775 -26.10 8.91 23.78
CA ILE A 775 -26.58 8.09 22.65
C ILE A 775 -26.28 6.60 22.90
N LEU A 776 -25.04 6.26 23.27
CA LEU A 776 -24.62 4.87 23.45
C LEU A 776 -25.25 4.18 24.68
N ARG A 777 -25.89 4.94 25.57
CA ARG A 777 -26.64 4.44 26.75
C ARG A 777 -28.13 4.22 26.47
N GLN A 778 -28.63 4.62 25.31
CA GLN A 778 -30.06 4.50 25.02
C GLN A 778 -30.52 3.05 24.84
N GLN A 779 -31.82 2.84 25.07
CA GLN A 779 -32.46 1.52 25.08
C GLN A 779 -32.20 0.66 23.83
N PRO A 780 -32.11 1.19 22.60
CA PRO A 780 -31.83 0.36 21.42
C PRO A 780 -30.53 -0.45 21.51
N PHE A 781 -29.54 0.00 22.28
CA PHE A 781 -28.30 -0.75 22.50
C PHE A 781 -28.40 -1.84 23.58
N ALA A 782 -29.48 -1.89 24.36
CA ALA A 782 -29.64 -2.85 25.47
C ALA A 782 -29.50 -4.33 25.06
N PRO A 783 -30.08 -4.80 23.92
CA PRO A 783 -29.91 -6.17 23.45
C PRO A 783 -28.46 -6.53 23.09
N HIS A 784 -27.63 -5.52 22.77
CA HIS A 784 -26.24 -5.71 22.40
C HIS A 784 -25.31 -5.74 23.62
N GLY A 785 -25.80 -5.29 24.78
CA GLY A 785 -25.10 -5.32 26.05
C GLY A 785 -23.81 -4.51 26.02
N LEU A 786 -23.90 -3.25 25.55
CA LEU A 786 -22.76 -2.34 25.51
C LEU A 786 -22.24 -2.02 26.92
N SER A 787 -20.92 -1.90 27.03
CA SER A 787 -20.24 -1.42 28.23
C SER A 787 -19.08 -0.52 27.83
N GLU A 788 -19.03 0.68 28.40
CA GLU A 788 -18.03 1.70 28.07
C GLU A 788 -16.62 1.23 28.48
N ILE A 789 -15.66 1.45 27.60
CA ILE A 789 -14.22 1.21 27.84
C ILE A 789 -13.51 2.54 27.99
N LEU A 790 -13.73 3.46 27.03
CA LEU A 790 -13.24 4.82 27.06
C LEU A 790 -14.42 5.77 26.81
N PRO A 791 -14.58 6.87 27.56
CA PRO A 791 -13.75 7.31 28.69
C PRO A 791 -13.71 6.33 29.88
N GLY A 792 -14.77 5.55 30.07
CA GLY A 792 -14.94 4.61 31.16
C GLY A 792 -15.80 5.18 32.29
N ASP A 793 -16.36 4.29 33.11
CA ASP A 793 -17.31 4.67 34.17
C ASP A 793 -16.69 5.55 35.27
N GLY A 794 -15.35 5.56 35.38
CA GLY A 794 -14.61 6.41 36.32
C GLY A 794 -14.49 7.87 35.92
N VAL A 795 -14.90 8.26 34.70
CA VAL A 795 -14.92 9.65 34.24
C VAL A 795 -16.33 10.20 34.42
N THR A 796 -16.53 10.97 35.49
CA THR A 796 -17.83 11.36 36.02
C THR A 796 -18.07 12.87 36.08
N ASN A 797 -16.99 13.68 36.03
CA ASN A 797 -17.08 15.14 36.04
C ASN A 797 -16.28 15.79 34.89
N ASP A 798 -16.45 17.11 34.72
CA ASP A 798 -15.90 17.87 33.61
C ASP A 798 -14.36 17.97 33.66
N ALA A 799 -13.75 17.98 34.85
CA ALA A 799 -12.30 18.00 34.99
C ALA A 799 -11.67 16.67 34.54
N GLU A 800 -12.26 15.55 34.94
CA GLU A 800 -11.87 14.22 34.48
C GLU A 800 -12.08 14.06 32.97
N LEU A 801 -13.20 14.55 32.45
CA LEU A 801 -13.48 14.49 31.02
C LEU A 801 -12.52 15.37 30.20
N THR A 802 -12.15 16.54 30.72
CA THR A 802 -11.13 17.41 30.12
C THR A 802 -9.78 16.70 30.07
N ALA A 803 -9.36 16.07 31.17
CA ALA A 803 -8.12 15.30 31.21
C ALA A 803 -8.14 14.14 30.20
N PHE A 804 -9.25 13.41 30.13
CA PHE A 804 -9.46 12.36 29.14
C PHE A 804 -9.34 12.88 27.70
N ILE A 805 -10.01 13.99 27.38
CA ILE A 805 -9.96 14.62 26.05
C ILE A 805 -8.53 15.03 25.72
N ARG A 806 -7.80 15.67 26.65
CA ARG A 806 -6.38 16.03 26.43
C ARG A 806 -5.51 14.83 26.12
N GLU A 807 -5.79 13.67 26.69
CA GLU A 807 -5.05 12.42 26.45
C GLU A 807 -5.47 11.70 25.16
N HIS A 808 -6.73 11.80 24.74
CA HIS A 808 -7.31 10.95 23.68
C HIS A 808 -7.73 11.68 22.42
N ALA A 809 -7.86 13.00 22.45
CA ALA A 809 -8.22 13.79 21.28
C ALA A 809 -7.12 13.74 20.21
N ARG A 810 -7.54 13.87 18.95
CA ARG A 810 -6.66 13.83 17.78
C ARG A 810 -7.29 14.60 16.63
N SER A 811 -6.61 14.58 15.50
CA SER A 811 -7.12 15.10 14.23
C SER A 811 -7.92 14.01 13.49
N VAL A 812 -8.98 14.41 12.76
CA VAL A 812 -9.66 13.55 11.77
C VAL A 812 -9.10 13.73 10.35
N TYR A 813 -7.94 14.36 10.25
CA TYR A 813 -7.10 14.45 9.07
C TYR A 813 -7.69 15.29 7.94
N HIS A 814 -8.26 16.44 8.30
CA HIS A 814 -8.84 17.44 7.42
C HIS A 814 -8.05 18.78 7.44
N PRO A 815 -6.70 18.79 7.31
CA PRO A 815 -5.92 20.02 7.31
C PRO A 815 -6.26 20.93 6.12
N VAL A 816 -6.46 22.21 6.38
CA VAL A 816 -6.73 23.27 5.37
C VAL A 816 -6.07 24.60 5.75
N GLY A 817 -6.11 25.61 4.86
CA GLY A 817 -5.89 27.02 5.21
C GLY A 817 -4.46 27.57 5.15
N THR A 818 -3.47 26.71 4.92
CA THR A 818 -2.05 27.11 4.90
C THR A 818 -1.59 27.95 3.72
N CYS A 819 -2.43 28.09 2.71
CA CYS A 819 -2.25 29.01 1.60
C CYS A 819 -3.57 29.77 1.35
N ALA A 820 -4.18 30.28 2.42
CA ALA A 820 -5.52 30.83 2.41
C ALA A 820 -5.77 31.85 1.29
N MET A 821 -6.92 31.68 0.63
CA MET A 821 -7.48 32.63 -0.32
C MET A 821 -7.99 33.88 0.40
N GLY A 822 -7.83 35.05 -0.22
CA GLY A 822 -8.46 36.27 0.26
C GLY A 822 -7.90 37.56 -0.34
N THR A 823 -8.41 38.69 0.15
CA THR A 823 -8.02 40.04 -0.30
C THR A 823 -7.16 40.78 0.72
N GLY A 824 -7.15 40.34 1.98
CA GLY A 824 -6.34 40.93 3.05
C GLY A 824 -4.83 40.67 2.94
N PRO A 825 -4.00 41.33 3.77
CA PRO A 825 -2.53 41.27 3.68
C PRO A 825 -1.93 39.90 4.01
N ARG A 826 -2.67 39.02 4.69
CA ARG A 826 -2.25 37.64 5.00
C ARG A 826 -2.75 36.59 4.00
N ALA A 827 -3.48 37.01 2.96
CA ALA A 827 -3.89 36.07 1.92
C ALA A 827 -2.69 35.62 1.10
N VAL A 828 -2.62 34.33 0.77
CA VAL A 828 -1.56 33.75 -0.04
C VAL A 828 -1.96 33.72 -1.51
N VAL A 829 -3.24 33.39 -1.77
CA VAL A 829 -3.82 33.45 -3.11
C VAL A 829 -4.97 34.45 -3.18
N ASP A 830 -5.17 35.03 -4.36
CA ASP A 830 -6.36 35.84 -4.64
C ASP A 830 -7.62 34.96 -4.84
N PRO A 831 -8.83 35.54 -4.98
CA PRO A 831 -10.04 34.77 -5.27
C PRO A 831 -10.04 34.02 -6.62
N ARG A 832 -9.06 34.33 -7.48
CA ARG A 832 -8.75 33.60 -8.72
C ARG A 832 -7.73 32.48 -8.48
N LEU A 833 -7.31 32.24 -7.24
CA LEU A 833 -6.33 31.25 -6.79
C LEU A 833 -4.86 31.51 -7.20
N LYS A 834 -4.57 32.65 -7.82
CA LYS A 834 -3.20 33.04 -8.20
C LYS A 834 -2.42 33.44 -6.96
N VAL A 835 -1.16 33.01 -6.87
CA VAL A 835 -0.29 33.41 -5.77
C VAL A 835 -0.05 34.92 -5.85
N ARG A 836 -0.31 35.61 -4.75
CA ARG A 836 -0.23 37.07 -4.72
C ARG A 836 1.22 37.49 -4.90
N GLY A 837 1.44 38.46 -5.79
CA GLY A 837 2.76 39.02 -6.07
C GLY A 837 3.73 38.08 -6.81
N VAL A 838 3.28 36.90 -7.26
CA VAL A 838 4.10 35.93 -7.99
C VAL A 838 3.44 35.57 -9.31
N GLU A 839 4.11 35.86 -10.43
CA GLU A 839 3.60 35.53 -11.75
C GLU A 839 3.84 34.05 -12.10
N GLY A 840 2.88 33.44 -12.81
CA GLY A 840 3.02 32.09 -13.34
C GLY A 840 2.78 30.99 -12.31
N LEU A 841 2.18 31.31 -11.17
CA LEU A 841 1.95 30.37 -10.07
C LEU A 841 0.52 30.46 -9.52
N ARG A 842 -0.13 29.29 -9.39
CA ARG A 842 -1.45 29.12 -8.76
C ARG A 842 -1.39 28.01 -7.72
N ILE A 843 -2.28 28.05 -6.73
CA ILE A 843 -2.46 26.96 -5.77
C ILE A 843 -3.90 26.48 -5.84
N VAL A 844 -4.09 25.18 -6.01
CA VAL A 844 -5.41 24.56 -6.15
C VAL A 844 -5.40 23.26 -5.37
N ASP A 845 -5.71 23.36 -4.09
CA ASP A 845 -5.94 22.25 -3.17
C ASP A 845 -6.58 22.77 -1.87
N ALA A 846 -6.66 21.94 -0.84
CA ALA A 846 -7.29 22.30 0.43
C ALA A 846 -6.59 23.42 1.22
N SER A 847 -5.33 23.75 0.91
CA SER A 847 -4.60 24.85 1.55
C SER A 847 -5.25 26.21 1.32
N ILE A 848 -6.04 26.38 0.26
CA ILE A 848 -6.62 27.68 -0.10
C ILE A 848 -7.89 28.03 0.68
N MET A 849 -8.49 27.08 1.40
CA MET A 849 -9.73 27.34 2.14
C MET A 849 -9.46 28.34 3.26
N PRO A 850 -10.08 29.55 3.25
CA PRO A 850 -9.80 30.54 4.30
C PRO A 850 -10.35 30.09 5.66
N GLU A 851 -11.45 29.35 5.67
CA GLU A 851 -12.02 28.67 6.83
C GLU A 851 -12.32 27.21 6.49
N ILE A 852 -12.25 26.32 7.48
CA ILE A 852 -12.57 24.90 7.25
C ILE A 852 -14.09 24.74 7.10
N VAL A 853 -14.52 23.87 6.18
CA VAL A 853 -15.94 23.58 6.01
C VAL A 853 -16.44 22.60 7.07
N SER A 854 -17.73 22.62 7.34
CA SER A 854 -18.43 21.80 8.32
C SER A 854 -18.59 20.35 7.83
N GLY A 855 -17.48 19.60 7.76
CA GLY A 855 -17.46 18.18 7.41
C GLY A 855 -16.16 17.72 6.75
N ASN A 856 -16.20 16.59 6.04
CA ASN A 856 -15.01 16.02 5.39
C ASN A 856 -14.54 16.90 4.21
N THR A 857 -13.22 17.08 4.06
CA THR A 857 -12.66 18.09 3.13
C THR A 857 -12.37 17.59 1.71
N ASN A 858 -12.60 16.31 1.40
CA ASN A 858 -12.28 15.75 0.08
C ASN A 858 -13.22 16.29 -1.03
N ALA A 859 -14.53 16.30 -0.83
CA ALA A 859 -15.46 16.83 -1.84
C ALA A 859 -15.26 18.34 -2.07
N PRO A 860 -15.09 19.19 -1.03
CA PRO A 860 -14.73 20.60 -1.22
C PRO A 860 -13.43 20.79 -2.01
N THR A 861 -12.43 19.94 -1.78
CA THR A 861 -11.16 19.97 -2.54
C THR A 861 -11.36 19.64 -4.04
N ILE A 862 -12.25 18.70 -4.34
CA ILE A 862 -12.63 18.35 -5.73
C ILE A 862 -13.39 19.51 -6.38
N MET A 863 -14.32 20.14 -5.65
CA MET A 863 -15.05 21.32 -6.11
C MET A 863 -14.09 22.48 -6.43
N ILE A 864 -13.12 22.76 -5.55
CA ILE A 864 -12.10 23.79 -5.78
C ILE A 864 -11.36 23.53 -7.10
N ALA A 865 -11.00 22.28 -7.37
CA ALA A 865 -10.32 21.89 -8.61
C ALA A 865 -11.19 22.02 -9.86
N GLU A 866 -12.46 21.61 -9.80
CA GLU A 866 -13.42 21.78 -10.92
C GLU A 866 -13.60 23.25 -11.28
N LYS A 867 -13.79 24.10 -10.27
CA LYS A 867 -13.94 25.54 -10.44
C LYS A 867 -12.66 26.16 -10.97
N ALA A 868 -11.51 25.80 -10.39
CA ALA A 868 -10.20 26.26 -10.84
C ALA A 868 -9.92 25.91 -12.32
N ALA A 869 -10.38 24.75 -12.81
CA ALA A 869 -10.21 24.39 -14.22
C ALA A 869 -10.93 25.38 -15.15
N ASP A 870 -12.19 25.74 -14.86
CA ASP A 870 -12.96 26.68 -15.67
C ASP A 870 -12.37 28.10 -15.57
N MET A 871 -11.96 28.47 -14.36
CA MET A 871 -11.20 29.68 -14.06
C MET A 871 -9.91 29.83 -14.90
N ILE A 872 -9.11 28.76 -15.04
CA ILE A 872 -7.87 28.76 -15.82
C ILE A 872 -8.18 28.88 -17.32
N ARG A 873 -9.23 28.20 -17.79
CA ARG A 873 -9.67 28.28 -19.20
C ARG A 873 -10.13 29.69 -19.57
N GLN A 874 -10.88 30.36 -18.69
CA GLN A 874 -11.31 31.75 -18.87
C GLN A 874 -10.10 32.69 -18.99
N ASP A 875 -9.15 32.59 -18.06
CA ASP A 875 -7.93 33.40 -18.07
C ASP A 875 -7.10 33.14 -19.35
N ALA A 876 -7.03 31.90 -19.83
CA ALA A 876 -6.36 31.55 -21.08
C ALA A 876 -7.05 32.13 -22.32
N ALA A 877 -8.38 32.18 -22.34
CA ALA A 877 -9.16 32.74 -23.44
C ALA A 877 -8.98 34.26 -23.55
N THR A 878 -8.81 34.98 -22.44
CA THR A 878 -8.61 36.44 -22.44
C THR A 878 -7.22 36.91 -22.90
N ARG A 879 -6.26 35.98 -23.10
CA ARG A 879 -4.90 36.29 -23.57
C ARG A 879 -4.74 36.19 -25.10
N HIS A 880 -5.78 35.69 -25.78
CA HIS A 880 -5.91 35.66 -27.24
C HIS A 880 -6.91 36.73 -27.66
#